data_AF-A0A6B2KY20-F1
#
_entry.id   AF-A0A6B2KY20-F1
#
_cell.length_a   1.000
_cell.length_b   1.000
_cell.length_c   1.000
_cell.angle_alpha   90.00
_cell.angle_beta   90.00
_cell.angle_gamma   90.00
#
_symmetry.space_group_name_H-M   'P 1'
#
loop_
_entity.id
_entity.type
_entity.pdbx_description
1 polymer ?
#
loop_
_entity_poly.entity_id
_entity_poly.type
_entity_poly.pdbx_seq_one_letter_code
_entity_poly.pdbx_strand_id
1 'polypeptide(L)'
;MKTRVDQVEMIFPTLKVNTSLPGNLADVMIENCIGTLSIPLGLGLNFLINGKELVVPMSTEEPSVVAAVSGAAKTISEHGGFSSTYTGNIMVCQIQQLEVPNAEAAEAALQEQKDYLIQYGNRFCPSMVSRGGGIKNLEVRRVYYNRENYFKVHEPGDDSRSADGSVGDRSVQNEHVMLIIGIYIDVCESMGANTVNTVAENLSPEITKFAGGRSNLKVVSNFCTERRATAKFVISVESLRYKTFSGAYMAQRMMEAYIMACEDPHRAVTHNKGVMNGVDAVAIATGQDFRAIEAAAHAWASRTGRYSPLTKYRFIKVKDSISLEGSIDLPVPIGVRGGSIQSQPSMEFTHGILSNPTTAELAQILASVGLAQNFAALRALVSEGIQKGHMSLHSRNIAIQAGAPPELVPEVSSYMIARGIISISTAQEYLAAHSILKTGTKQKFKKRKAPPSTMHVQFSVDEIKFNIIVVFLSLGETEVHLSVKEGTTPPPIQTTLFGEKDIHWFQNAFSSLESLGFTNKVAKRSNLVLVYKMKLLSMLMNLLVYRLIKIHPIETSQFIGNVLSAILNPLSIVKDNYPETIKVGFPLLYALWNVFKNHVESTVGLSGVKHTQSSQSNYHQLTEFDIAEAIKEEQLRIFYFAVKSIELKDAENLFEFLETYSRRWQITMFILCELKLVPLNLVNSEILHFLFKLGKYLEWEATVAHDVAKWKRDKENGETNSYLWWLKHSQISHSPENIKVFLDQIATKNKRRLAKLMQTPIDIIDMNTIQSRILPSIRKFYAVLELMQSKL
;
A
#
# COMPACT_ATOMS: atom_id res chain seq x y z
N MET A 1 1.52 11.23 5.05
CA MET A 1 0.33 12.12 5.12
C MET A 1 0.53 13.33 4.22
N LYS A 2 1.53 14.19 4.47
CA LYS A 2 1.82 15.41 3.69
C LYS A 2 1.72 15.23 2.16
N THR A 3 2.44 14.27 1.57
CA THR A 3 2.38 14.01 0.12
C THR A 3 0.98 13.73 -0.42
N ARG A 4 0.10 13.07 0.37
CA ARG A 4 -1.28 12.82 -0.06
C ARG A 4 -2.12 14.10 0.04
N VAL A 5 -1.87 14.93 1.04
CA VAL A 5 -2.50 16.25 1.16
C VAL A 5 -2.11 17.14 -0.01
N ASP A 6 -0.81 17.21 -0.33
CA ASP A 6 -0.31 17.97 -1.48
C ASP A 6 -0.99 17.51 -2.79
N GLN A 7 -1.20 16.19 -2.97
CA GLN A 7 -1.93 15.65 -4.12
C GLN A 7 -3.41 16.04 -4.12
N VAL A 8 -4.08 16.03 -2.97
CA VAL A 8 -5.48 16.46 -2.86
C VAL A 8 -5.61 17.95 -3.19
N GLU A 9 -4.70 18.78 -2.71
CA GLU A 9 -4.66 20.21 -3.03
C GLU A 9 -4.40 20.45 -4.53
N MET A 10 -3.61 19.61 -5.20
CA MET A 10 -3.45 19.68 -6.66
C MET A 10 -4.72 19.29 -7.42
N ILE A 11 -5.46 18.28 -6.95
CA ILE A 11 -6.68 17.80 -7.61
C ILE A 11 -7.85 18.76 -7.34
N PHE A 12 -7.91 19.32 -6.14
CA PHE A 12 -8.98 20.21 -5.66
C PHE A 12 -8.40 21.55 -5.17
N PRO A 13 -7.86 22.40 -6.07
CA PRO A 13 -7.12 23.61 -5.69
C PRO A 13 -7.98 24.68 -4.99
N THR A 14 -9.30 24.60 -5.13
CA THR A 14 -10.26 25.50 -4.48
C THR A 14 -10.65 25.04 -3.07
N LEU A 15 -10.33 23.80 -2.69
CA LEU A 15 -10.67 23.26 -1.38
C LEU A 15 -9.53 23.50 -0.40
N LYS A 16 -9.80 24.25 0.67
CA LYS A 16 -8.86 24.37 1.79
C LYS A 16 -8.93 23.10 2.62
N VAL A 17 -7.78 22.46 2.81
CA VAL A 17 -7.66 21.29 3.70
C VAL A 17 -7.88 21.74 5.13
N ASN A 18 -9.09 21.54 5.64
CA ASN A 18 -9.45 21.80 7.02
C ASN A 18 -10.19 20.59 7.57
N THR A 19 -9.63 19.96 8.60
CA THR A 19 -10.19 18.74 9.22
C THR A 19 -10.49 18.92 10.71
N SER A 20 -10.27 20.12 11.25
CA SER A 20 -10.43 20.40 12.68
C SER A 20 -11.80 21.00 12.98
N LEU A 21 -12.44 20.53 14.05
CA LEU A 21 -13.61 21.18 14.65
C LEU A 21 -13.13 22.17 15.73
N PRO A 22 -13.36 23.49 15.58
CA PRO A 22 -13.01 24.46 16.62
C PRO A 22 -13.73 24.20 17.94
N GLY A 23 -13.04 24.37 19.07
CA GLY A 23 -13.59 24.05 20.40
C GLY A 23 -14.85 24.83 20.76
N ASN A 24 -14.92 26.12 20.40
CA ASN A 24 -16.10 26.94 20.59
C ASN A 24 -17.31 26.46 19.78
N LEU A 25 -17.09 25.89 18.60
CA LEU A 25 -18.17 25.30 17.81
C LEU A 25 -18.59 23.94 18.39
N ALA A 26 -17.63 23.14 18.87
CA ALA A 26 -17.92 21.87 19.53
C ALA A 26 -18.76 22.05 20.81
N ASP A 27 -18.50 23.11 21.59
CA ASP A 27 -19.24 23.43 22.83
C ASP A 27 -20.71 23.79 22.59
N VAL A 28 -21.04 24.32 21.40
CA VAL A 28 -22.43 24.62 21.02
C VAL A 28 -23.14 23.40 20.40
N MET A 29 -22.39 22.38 19.96
CA MET A 29 -22.97 21.21 19.30
C MET A 29 -23.53 20.17 20.28
N ILE A 30 -22.98 20.08 21.49
CA ILE A 30 -23.38 19.10 22.52
C ILE A 30 -23.28 19.70 23.92
N GLU A 31 -23.99 19.12 24.89
CA GLU A 31 -23.89 19.50 26.29
C GLU A 31 -22.63 18.94 26.97
N ASN A 32 -22.14 19.63 28.01
CA ASN A 32 -20.98 19.21 28.80
C ASN A 32 -19.71 18.94 27.95
N CYS A 33 -19.50 19.75 26.91
CA CYS A 33 -18.34 19.61 26.04
C CYS A 33 -17.05 19.97 26.79
N ILE A 34 -16.08 19.05 26.81
CA ILE A 34 -14.76 19.27 27.43
C ILE A 34 -13.61 19.20 26.41
N GLY A 35 -13.92 19.01 25.13
CA GLY A 35 -12.94 18.87 24.06
C GLY A 35 -13.47 18.10 22.85
N THR A 36 -12.57 17.85 21.89
CA THR A 36 -12.88 17.12 20.65
C THR A 36 -12.04 15.85 20.55
N LEU A 37 -12.65 14.78 20.04
CA LEU A 37 -11.96 13.54 19.69
C LEU A 37 -11.81 13.46 18.16
N SER A 38 -10.59 13.22 17.69
CA SER A 38 -10.28 13.10 16.27
C SER A 38 -10.27 11.64 15.84
N ILE A 39 -10.95 11.33 14.74
CA ILE A 39 -10.91 10.03 14.07
C ILE A 39 -10.11 10.17 12.77
N PRO A 40 -9.26 9.20 12.39
CA PRO A 40 -8.47 9.29 11.16
C PRO A 40 -9.33 9.44 9.90
N LEU A 41 -9.04 10.46 9.09
CA LEU A 41 -9.65 10.67 7.78
C LEU A 41 -8.77 10.10 6.66
N GLY A 42 -9.35 9.19 5.87
CA GLY A 42 -8.77 8.60 4.66
C GLY A 42 -9.63 8.86 3.42
N LEU A 43 -9.16 8.35 2.28
CA LEU A 43 -9.84 8.46 0.98
C LEU A 43 -10.02 7.06 0.38
N GLY A 44 -11.25 6.67 0.14
CA GLY A 44 -11.64 5.55 -0.71
C GLY A 44 -11.46 5.91 -2.17
N LEU A 45 -10.56 5.20 -2.86
CA LEU A 45 -10.17 5.50 -4.24
C LEU A 45 -10.84 4.57 -5.25
N ASN A 46 -10.86 4.98 -6.52
CA ASN A 46 -11.29 4.19 -7.68
C ASN A 46 -12.80 3.89 -7.75
N PHE A 47 -13.64 4.70 -7.12
CA PHE A 47 -15.08 4.52 -7.26
C PHE A 47 -15.55 5.02 -8.63
N LEU A 48 -16.27 4.17 -9.34
CA LEU A 48 -17.03 4.52 -10.54
C LEU A 48 -18.50 4.22 -10.23
N ILE A 49 -19.33 5.24 -9.99
CA ILE A 49 -20.74 5.08 -9.62
C ILE A 49 -21.59 5.81 -10.66
N ASN A 50 -22.51 5.09 -11.31
CA ASN A 50 -23.34 5.62 -12.39
C ASN A 50 -22.54 6.35 -13.49
N GLY A 51 -21.34 5.85 -13.79
CA GLY A 51 -20.42 6.44 -14.78
C GLY A 51 -19.59 7.62 -14.30
N LYS A 52 -19.73 8.05 -13.03
CA LYS A 52 -18.95 9.15 -12.43
C LYS A 52 -17.81 8.60 -11.59
N GLU A 53 -16.58 9.03 -11.88
CA GLU A 53 -15.42 8.73 -11.04
C GLU A 53 -15.44 9.59 -9.78
N LEU A 54 -15.23 8.95 -8.62
CA LEU A 54 -15.35 9.59 -7.32
C LEU A 54 -14.18 9.19 -6.41
N VAL A 55 -13.75 10.16 -5.60
CA VAL A 55 -12.89 9.94 -4.44
C VAL A 55 -13.78 10.10 -3.22
N VAL A 56 -13.85 9.08 -2.36
CA VAL A 56 -14.82 9.05 -1.26
C VAL A 56 -14.11 9.30 0.07
N PRO A 57 -14.40 10.38 0.81
CA PRO A 57 -13.83 10.59 2.14
C PRO A 57 -14.39 9.57 3.14
N MET A 58 -13.52 8.99 3.97
CA MET A 58 -13.86 7.92 4.92
C MET A 58 -13.14 8.15 6.25
N SER A 59 -13.88 8.21 7.36
CA SER A 59 -13.33 8.44 8.70
C SER A 59 -13.53 7.19 9.56
N THR A 60 -12.44 6.53 9.95
CA THR A 60 -12.49 5.29 10.75
C THR A 60 -11.16 5.03 11.45
N GLU A 61 -11.23 4.49 12.66
CA GLU A 61 -10.11 3.97 13.43
C GLU A 61 -9.75 2.53 13.06
N GLU A 62 -10.67 1.80 12.41
CA GLU A 62 -10.45 0.40 12.09
C GLU A 62 -9.44 0.25 10.93
N PRO A 63 -8.34 -0.49 11.15
CA PRO A 63 -7.36 -0.69 10.10
C PRO A 63 -7.92 -1.45 8.90
N SER A 64 -7.30 -1.22 7.74
CA SER A 64 -7.60 -1.90 6.47
C SER A 64 -8.95 -1.55 5.83
N VAL A 65 -9.89 -0.91 6.52
CA VAL A 65 -11.22 -0.55 5.96
C VAL A 65 -11.07 0.26 4.68
N VAL A 66 -10.38 1.40 4.72
CA VAL A 66 -10.19 2.29 3.56
C VAL A 66 -9.41 1.59 2.43
N ALA A 67 -8.43 0.76 2.76
CA ALA A 67 -7.63 0.03 1.79
C ALA A 67 -8.44 -1.08 1.09
N ALA A 68 -9.25 -1.82 1.86
CA ALA A 68 -10.13 -2.87 1.37
C ALA A 68 -11.17 -2.31 0.40
N VAL A 69 -11.85 -1.22 0.78
CA VAL A 69 -12.79 -0.51 -0.08
C VAL A 69 -12.12 -0.03 -1.37
N SER A 70 -10.96 0.63 -1.28
CA SER A 70 -10.26 1.16 -2.46
C SER A 70 -9.83 0.06 -3.42
N GLY A 71 -9.39 -1.10 -2.89
CA GLY A 71 -9.01 -2.27 -3.68
C GLY A 71 -10.20 -3.02 -4.27
N ALA A 72 -11.36 -3.01 -3.61
CA ALA A 72 -12.61 -3.54 -4.16
C ALA A 72 -13.16 -2.63 -5.27
N ALA A 73 -13.24 -1.33 -5.01
CA ALA A 73 -13.70 -0.33 -5.96
C ALA A 73 -12.89 -0.38 -7.25
N LYS A 74 -11.56 -0.52 -7.17
CA LYS A 74 -10.69 -0.70 -8.34
C LYS A 74 -11.08 -1.91 -9.19
N THR A 75 -11.27 -3.07 -8.56
CA THR A 75 -11.66 -4.29 -9.29
C THR A 75 -13.03 -4.14 -9.93
N ILE A 76 -13.96 -3.49 -9.24
CA ILE A 76 -15.33 -3.27 -9.73
C ILE A 76 -15.35 -2.24 -10.86
N SER A 77 -14.57 -1.16 -10.78
CA SER A 77 -14.48 -0.11 -11.80
C SER A 77 -13.94 -0.63 -13.13
N GLU A 78 -12.98 -1.56 -13.09
CA GLU A 78 -12.46 -2.27 -14.28
C GLU A 78 -13.56 -3.06 -15.04
N HIS A 79 -14.72 -3.29 -14.42
CA HIS A 79 -15.85 -4.04 -14.97
C HIS A 79 -17.13 -3.21 -15.09
N GLY A 80 -17.00 -1.88 -15.18
CA GLY A 80 -18.13 -0.96 -15.39
C GLY A 80 -18.66 -0.29 -14.12
N GLY A 81 -18.05 -0.56 -12.96
CA GLY A 81 -18.36 0.15 -11.72
C GLY A 81 -19.67 -0.29 -11.07
N PHE A 82 -20.26 0.63 -10.31
CA PHE A 82 -21.53 0.45 -9.62
C PHE A 82 -22.67 1.13 -10.38
N SER A 83 -23.80 0.44 -10.48
CA SER A 83 -25.09 1.05 -10.82
C SER A 83 -25.88 1.22 -9.54
N SER A 84 -26.41 2.42 -9.29
CA SER A 84 -27.05 2.78 -8.03
C SER A 84 -28.28 3.67 -8.24
N THR A 85 -29.33 3.44 -7.46
CA THR A 85 -30.58 4.21 -7.48
C THR A 85 -31.00 4.61 -6.08
N TYR A 86 -31.91 5.59 -5.96
CA TYR A 86 -32.44 6.08 -4.69
C TYR A 86 -33.95 6.25 -4.79
N THR A 87 -34.70 5.79 -3.78
CA THR A 87 -36.17 5.69 -3.84
C THR A 87 -36.90 6.99 -3.49
N GLY A 88 -36.26 7.93 -2.80
CA GLY A 88 -36.87 9.21 -2.41
C GLY A 88 -36.52 9.63 -0.98
N ASN A 89 -37.00 10.80 -0.56
CA ASN A 89 -36.68 11.43 0.71
C ASN A 89 -37.83 11.33 1.73
N ILE A 90 -38.56 10.22 1.75
CA ILE A 90 -39.69 10.07 2.68
C ILE A 90 -39.20 9.63 4.07
N MET A 91 -39.46 10.46 5.07
CA MET A 91 -39.32 10.12 6.48
C MET A 91 -40.69 9.88 7.10
N VAL A 92 -40.76 8.94 8.04
CA VAL A 92 -41.99 8.63 8.76
C VAL A 92 -41.91 9.17 10.17
N CYS A 93 -42.92 9.93 10.59
CA CYS A 93 -43.15 10.25 11.99
C CYS A 93 -44.35 9.46 12.52
N GLN A 94 -44.32 9.08 13.79
CA GLN A 94 -45.34 8.26 14.41
C GLN A 94 -46.01 9.04 15.53
N ILE A 95 -47.35 9.02 15.53
CA ILE A 95 -48.17 9.50 16.64
C ILE A 95 -48.87 8.30 17.27
N GLN A 96 -48.62 8.09 18.55
CA GLN A 96 -49.26 7.04 19.34
C GLN A 96 -50.54 7.57 19.97
N GLN A 97 -51.68 6.96 19.65
CA GLN A 97 -52.98 7.21 20.27
C GLN A 97 -53.37 6.03 21.15
N LEU A 98 -53.73 6.33 22.39
CA LEU A 98 -54.09 5.39 23.44
C LEU A 98 -55.51 5.68 23.92
N GLU A 99 -56.12 4.70 24.61
CA GLU A 99 -57.45 4.85 25.21
C GLU A 99 -58.52 5.27 24.17
N VAL A 100 -58.34 4.80 22.93
CA VAL A 100 -59.26 5.03 21.82
C VAL A 100 -60.52 4.18 22.06
N PRO A 101 -61.71 4.77 22.26
CA PRO A 101 -62.91 4.03 22.64
C PRO A 101 -63.35 3.00 21.59
N ASN A 102 -63.21 3.34 20.31
CA ASN A 102 -63.50 2.45 19.19
C ASN A 102 -62.44 2.64 18.10
N ALA A 103 -61.50 1.70 18.01
CA ALA A 103 -60.38 1.75 17.07
C ALA A 103 -60.83 1.71 15.60
N GLU A 104 -61.93 1.01 15.28
CA GLU A 104 -62.48 0.92 13.93
C GLU A 104 -63.07 2.25 13.47
N ALA A 105 -63.90 2.85 14.31
CA ALA A 105 -64.49 4.15 14.03
C ALA A 105 -63.42 5.25 13.95
N ALA A 106 -62.43 5.22 14.84
CA ALA A 106 -61.33 6.18 14.82
C ALA A 106 -60.46 6.07 13.57
N GLU A 107 -60.14 4.85 13.12
CA GLU A 107 -59.40 4.64 11.87
C GLU A 107 -60.20 5.13 10.66
N ALA A 108 -61.49 4.81 10.59
CA ALA A 108 -62.36 5.28 9.51
C ALA A 108 -62.45 6.82 9.49
N ALA A 109 -62.60 7.46 10.64
CA ALA A 109 -62.65 8.93 10.76
C ALA A 109 -61.34 9.59 10.33
N LEU A 110 -60.18 9.04 10.74
CA LEU A 110 -58.87 9.54 10.31
C LEU A 110 -58.65 9.34 8.81
N GLN A 111 -59.13 8.24 8.25
CA GLN A 111 -59.04 7.96 6.82
C GLN A 111 -59.93 8.90 5.99
N GLU A 112 -61.14 9.21 6.45
CA GLU A 112 -62.03 10.18 5.82
C GLU A 112 -61.44 11.59 5.83
N GLN A 113 -60.77 11.97 6.93
CA GLN A 113 -60.15 13.29 7.10
C GLN A 113 -58.70 13.37 6.62
N LYS A 114 -58.21 12.33 5.92
CA LYS A 114 -56.81 12.21 5.52
C LYS A 114 -56.29 13.42 4.75
N ASP A 115 -57.01 13.87 3.73
CA ASP A 115 -56.59 15.01 2.89
C ASP A 115 -56.57 16.31 3.70
N TYR A 116 -57.57 16.51 4.56
CA TYR A 116 -57.60 17.64 5.49
C TYR A 116 -56.39 17.62 6.43
N LEU A 117 -56.09 16.49 7.05
CA LEU A 117 -54.96 16.34 7.98
C LEU A 117 -53.62 16.57 7.29
N ILE A 118 -53.45 16.10 6.05
CA ILE A 118 -52.27 16.36 5.22
C ILE A 118 -52.13 17.87 4.95
N GLN A 119 -53.19 18.54 4.50
CA GLN A 119 -53.17 19.98 4.25
C GLN A 119 -52.92 20.78 5.54
N TYR A 120 -53.57 20.39 6.63
CA TYR A 120 -53.43 21.00 7.96
C TYR A 120 -51.98 20.92 8.43
N GLY A 121 -51.39 19.72 8.39
CA GLY A 121 -50.03 19.45 8.85
C GLY A 121 -48.96 20.13 8.00
N ASN A 122 -49.19 20.25 6.69
CA ASN A 122 -48.27 20.96 5.77
C ASN A 122 -48.08 22.45 6.13
N ARG A 123 -48.99 23.06 6.89
CA ARG A 123 -48.84 24.44 7.39
C ARG A 123 -47.72 24.58 8.43
N PHE A 124 -47.28 23.48 9.06
CA PHE A 124 -46.19 23.48 10.02
C PHE A 124 -44.82 23.19 9.40
N CYS A 125 -44.75 22.97 8.08
CA CYS A 125 -43.50 22.83 7.34
C CYS A 125 -43.49 23.65 6.04
N PRO A 126 -43.86 24.95 6.06
CA PRO A 126 -44.11 25.74 4.85
C PRO A 126 -42.87 25.87 3.94
N SER A 127 -41.68 25.97 4.52
CA SER A 127 -40.41 26.00 3.77
C SER A 127 -40.10 24.68 3.06
N MET A 128 -40.58 23.54 3.58
CA MET A 128 -40.40 22.24 2.95
C MET A 128 -41.40 22.07 1.80
N VAL A 129 -42.65 22.48 2.02
CA VAL A 129 -43.70 22.53 0.99
C VAL A 129 -43.29 23.41 -0.19
N SER A 130 -42.72 24.59 0.06
CA SER A 130 -42.27 25.50 -1.01
C SER A 130 -41.14 24.92 -1.88
N ARG A 131 -40.42 23.91 -1.38
CA ARG A 131 -39.37 23.18 -2.11
C ARG A 131 -39.89 21.89 -2.77
N GLY A 132 -41.21 21.66 -2.74
CA GLY A 132 -41.85 20.46 -3.30
C GLY A 132 -41.98 19.28 -2.34
N GLY A 133 -41.51 19.42 -1.09
CA GLY A 133 -41.62 18.39 -0.04
C GLY A 133 -42.95 18.40 0.70
N GLY A 134 -42.91 18.10 2.00
CA GLY A 134 -44.07 18.11 2.90
C GLY A 134 -44.71 16.73 3.08
N ILE A 135 -45.81 16.69 3.83
CA ILE A 135 -46.59 15.48 4.08
C ILE A 135 -47.17 14.97 2.75
N LYS A 136 -46.84 13.72 2.42
CA LYS A 136 -47.28 13.02 1.20
C LYS A 136 -48.34 11.97 1.49
N ASN A 137 -48.29 11.36 2.67
CA ASN A 137 -49.22 10.29 3.04
C ASN A 137 -49.43 10.24 4.56
N LEU A 138 -50.55 9.65 4.97
CA LEU A 138 -50.91 9.34 6.35
C LEU A 138 -51.52 7.94 6.38
N GLU A 139 -51.04 7.10 7.28
CA GLU A 139 -51.51 5.73 7.48
C GLU A 139 -51.78 5.47 8.96
N VAL A 140 -52.79 4.64 9.23
CA VAL A 140 -53.15 4.24 10.60
C VAL A 140 -52.87 2.75 10.74
N ARG A 141 -52.22 2.35 11.84
CA ARG A 141 -51.97 0.95 12.17
C ARG A 141 -52.49 0.64 13.56
N ARG A 142 -53.23 -0.46 13.69
CA ARG A 142 -53.62 -1.00 14.99
C ARG A 142 -52.50 -1.85 15.53
N VAL A 143 -52.06 -1.57 16.76
CA VAL A 143 -51.12 -2.41 17.49
C VAL A 143 -51.79 -2.88 18.76
N TYR A 144 -51.80 -4.18 18.95
CA TYR A 144 -52.45 -4.81 20.09
C TYR A 144 -51.42 -5.19 21.15
N TYR A 145 -51.82 -5.11 22.42
CA TYR A 145 -50.99 -5.47 23.55
C TYR A 145 -51.84 -5.93 24.74
N ASN A 146 -51.22 -6.68 25.66
CA ASN A 146 -51.82 -7.00 26.95
C ASN A 146 -51.22 -6.07 28.01
N ARG A 147 -52.06 -5.24 28.65
CA ARG A 147 -51.63 -4.26 29.64
C ARG A 147 -51.03 -4.90 30.89
N GLU A 148 -51.55 -6.04 31.35
CA GLU A 148 -51.05 -6.71 32.55
C GLU A 148 -49.58 -7.10 32.41
N ASN A 149 -49.18 -7.59 31.23
CA ASN A 149 -47.79 -7.99 30.95
C ASN A 149 -46.78 -6.86 31.13
N TYR A 150 -47.17 -5.60 30.88
CA TYR A 150 -46.27 -4.46 30.94
C TYR A 150 -46.41 -3.62 32.21
N PHE A 151 -47.56 -3.67 32.88
CA PHE A 151 -47.85 -2.87 34.08
C PHE A 151 -47.85 -3.71 35.38
N LYS A 152 -47.57 -5.02 35.32
CA LYS A 152 -47.38 -5.85 36.50
C LYS A 152 -46.22 -5.29 37.34
N VAL A 153 -46.51 -5.01 38.62
CA VAL A 153 -45.49 -4.64 39.60
C VAL A 153 -44.80 -5.93 40.05
N HIS A 154 -43.49 -6.00 39.81
CA HIS A 154 -42.66 -7.11 40.31
C HIS A 154 -42.15 -6.79 41.71
N GLU A 155 -42.23 -7.77 42.62
CA GLU A 155 -41.59 -7.65 43.92
C GLU A 155 -40.06 -7.84 43.80
N PRO A 156 -39.26 -7.23 44.68
CA PRO A 156 -37.82 -7.47 44.71
C PRO A 156 -37.52 -8.96 44.90
N GLY A 157 -36.85 -9.59 43.93
CA GLY A 157 -36.52 -11.03 43.95
C GLY A 157 -37.42 -11.91 43.07
N ASP A 158 -38.42 -11.35 42.40
CA ASP A 158 -39.21 -12.04 41.38
C ASP A 158 -38.42 -12.14 40.06
N ASP A 159 -37.47 -13.08 40.00
CA ASP A 159 -36.70 -13.43 38.79
C ASP A 159 -37.52 -14.29 37.80
N SER A 160 -38.86 -14.31 37.90
CA SER A 160 -39.76 -15.07 37.03
C SER A 160 -39.83 -14.53 35.59
N ARG A 161 -38.75 -13.95 35.07
CA ARG A 161 -38.54 -13.96 33.62
C ARG A 161 -38.20 -15.39 33.26
N SER A 162 -39.21 -16.19 32.92
CA SER A 162 -38.97 -17.31 32.02
C SER A 162 -38.12 -16.76 30.87
N ALA A 163 -36.89 -17.26 30.72
CA ALA A 163 -36.00 -16.92 29.60
C ALA A 163 -36.64 -17.22 28.22
N ASP A 164 -37.80 -17.91 28.24
CA ASP A 164 -38.66 -18.30 27.13
C ASP A 164 -39.90 -17.40 26.95
N GLY A 165 -40.08 -16.38 27.79
CA GLY A 165 -41.15 -15.40 27.64
C GLY A 165 -40.79 -14.42 26.54
N SER A 166 -40.92 -14.86 25.28
CA SER A 166 -40.72 -13.98 24.13
C SER A 166 -41.55 -12.71 24.32
N VAL A 167 -40.88 -11.55 24.34
CA VAL A 167 -41.54 -10.26 24.18
C VAL A 167 -42.40 -10.35 22.92
N GLY A 168 -43.72 -10.38 23.09
CA GLY A 168 -44.65 -10.56 21.98
C GLY A 168 -45.16 -11.99 21.77
N ASP A 169 -45.20 -12.85 22.80
CA ASP A 169 -46.06 -14.04 22.73
C ASP A 169 -47.52 -13.61 22.48
N ARG A 170 -47.98 -13.83 21.25
CA ARG A 170 -49.33 -13.49 20.75
C ARG A 170 -50.37 -14.55 21.16
N SER A 171 -49.98 -15.56 21.93
CA SER A 171 -50.87 -16.63 22.40
C SER A 171 -51.88 -16.15 23.46
N VAL A 172 -51.59 -15.04 24.15
CA VAL A 172 -52.48 -14.41 25.13
C VAL A 172 -53.49 -13.51 24.42
N GLN A 173 -54.77 -13.57 24.80
CA GLN A 173 -55.81 -12.69 24.28
C GLN A 173 -55.39 -11.21 24.42
N ASN A 174 -55.25 -10.55 23.27
CA ASN A 174 -54.91 -9.15 23.19
C ASN A 174 -56.13 -8.29 23.56
N GLU A 175 -56.17 -7.76 24.78
CA GLU A 175 -57.32 -6.98 25.26
C GLU A 175 -57.26 -5.49 24.92
N HIS A 176 -56.07 -4.94 24.67
CA HIS A 176 -55.89 -3.49 24.48
C HIS A 176 -55.35 -3.17 23.09
N VAL A 177 -55.81 -2.07 22.51
CA VAL A 177 -55.39 -1.56 21.19
C VAL A 177 -54.84 -0.14 21.33
N MET A 178 -53.76 0.13 20.59
CA MET A 178 -53.26 1.48 20.32
C MET A 178 -53.28 1.74 18.82
N LEU A 179 -53.59 2.98 18.43
CA LEU A 179 -53.46 3.42 17.05
C LEU A 179 -52.12 4.11 16.86
N ILE A 180 -51.36 3.67 15.85
CA ILE A 180 -50.11 4.30 15.43
C ILE A 180 -50.37 4.98 14.11
N ILE A 181 -50.39 6.32 14.12
CA ILE A 181 -50.55 7.14 12.92
C ILE A 181 -49.15 7.43 12.36
N GLY A 182 -48.85 6.86 11.20
CA GLY A 182 -47.65 7.12 10.43
C GLY A 182 -47.86 8.29 9.47
N ILE A 183 -47.09 9.36 9.64
CA ILE A 183 -47.08 10.53 8.77
C ILE A 183 -45.84 10.44 7.88
N TYR A 184 -46.05 10.32 6.57
CA TYR A 184 -44.99 10.19 5.58
C TYR A 184 -44.69 11.57 4.98
N ILE A 185 -43.47 12.05 5.19
CA ILE A 185 -43.07 13.42 4.89
C ILE A 185 -41.85 13.39 3.98
N ASP A 186 -41.95 14.04 2.82
CA ASP A 186 -40.79 14.30 1.96
C ASP A 186 -39.97 15.44 2.57
N VAL A 187 -38.77 15.09 3.05
CA VAL A 187 -37.89 16.00 3.77
C VAL A 187 -36.85 16.69 2.88
N CYS A 188 -36.99 16.54 1.55
CA CYS A 188 -36.07 17.09 0.55
C CYS A 188 -34.61 16.72 0.88
N GLU A 189 -33.71 17.70 0.90
CA GLU A 189 -32.27 17.50 1.13
C GLU A 189 -31.83 17.38 2.60
N SER A 190 -32.78 17.27 3.53
CA SER A 190 -32.50 17.17 4.97
C SER A 190 -32.68 15.75 5.50
N MET A 191 -32.09 15.45 6.66
CA MET A 191 -32.44 14.23 7.39
C MET A 191 -33.90 14.30 7.87
N GLY A 192 -34.30 15.48 8.38
CA GLY A 192 -35.70 15.82 8.66
C GLY A 192 -36.22 15.49 10.05
N ALA A 193 -35.43 14.86 10.94
CA ALA A 193 -35.87 14.42 12.26
C ALA A 193 -36.60 15.51 13.07
N ASN A 194 -35.99 16.69 13.21
CA ASN A 194 -36.61 17.80 13.96
C ASN A 194 -37.90 18.29 13.31
N THR A 195 -37.89 18.47 11.98
CA THR A 195 -39.07 18.97 11.25
C THR A 195 -40.24 18.00 11.32
N VAL A 196 -39.99 16.69 11.16
CA VAL A 196 -41.08 15.71 11.22
C VAL A 196 -41.67 15.58 12.62
N ASN A 197 -40.84 15.74 13.68
CA ASN A 197 -41.33 15.80 15.06
C ASN A 197 -42.20 17.04 15.28
N THR A 198 -41.78 18.22 14.84
CA THR A 198 -42.59 19.44 14.93
C THR A 198 -43.93 19.29 14.22
N VAL A 199 -43.93 18.70 13.02
CA VAL A 199 -45.18 18.41 12.29
C VAL A 199 -46.08 17.49 13.10
N ALA A 200 -45.55 16.41 13.67
CA ALA A 200 -46.34 15.47 14.46
C ALA A 200 -46.87 16.08 15.76
N GLU A 201 -46.08 16.89 16.45
CA GLU A 201 -46.50 17.61 17.66
C GLU A 201 -47.69 18.53 17.39
N ASN A 202 -47.65 19.27 16.28
CA ASN A 202 -48.71 20.20 15.92
C ASN A 202 -49.92 19.54 15.25
N LEU A 203 -49.74 18.40 14.57
CA LEU A 203 -50.84 17.63 13.98
C LEU A 203 -51.57 16.76 15.03
N SER A 204 -50.90 16.39 16.12
CA SER A 204 -51.44 15.49 17.13
C SER A 204 -52.76 15.94 17.77
N PRO A 205 -53.02 17.23 18.06
CA PRO A 205 -54.31 17.66 18.60
C PRO A 205 -55.47 17.38 17.65
N GLU A 206 -55.32 17.67 16.35
CA GLU A 206 -56.34 17.37 15.34
C GLU A 206 -56.57 15.87 15.19
N ILE A 207 -55.50 15.07 15.17
CA ILE A 207 -55.64 13.61 15.14
C ILE A 207 -56.41 13.11 16.37
N THR A 208 -56.14 13.65 17.55
CA THR A 208 -56.84 13.26 18.80
C THR A 208 -58.32 13.64 18.74
N LYS A 209 -58.66 14.78 18.11
CA LYS A 209 -60.05 15.22 17.93
C LYS A 209 -60.87 14.23 17.10
N PHE A 210 -60.29 13.66 16.05
CA PHE A 210 -60.98 12.67 15.19
C PHE A 210 -60.91 11.24 15.74
N ALA A 211 -59.78 10.85 16.32
CA ALA A 211 -59.58 9.50 16.83
C ALA A 211 -60.24 9.28 18.21
N GLY A 212 -60.40 10.33 19.02
CA GLY A 212 -60.67 10.21 20.45
C GLY A 212 -59.46 9.68 21.23
N GLY A 213 -59.66 9.46 22.53
CA GLY A 213 -58.60 8.98 23.43
C GLY A 213 -57.54 10.04 23.75
N ARG A 214 -56.29 9.61 23.88
CA ARG A 214 -55.15 10.50 24.21
C ARG A 214 -53.91 10.21 23.38
N SER A 215 -53.24 11.28 22.96
CA SER A 215 -51.93 11.19 22.31
C SER A 215 -50.81 11.01 23.33
N ASN A 216 -49.80 10.23 22.95
CA ASN A 216 -48.59 10.01 23.75
C ASN A 216 -47.32 10.35 22.95
N LEU A 217 -46.61 9.34 22.41
CA LEU A 217 -45.39 9.54 21.64
C LEU A 217 -45.68 10.22 20.29
N LYS A 218 -44.84 11.20 19.93
CA LYS A 218 -44.81 11.94 18.65
C LYS A 218 -43.37 11.98 18.19
N VAL A 219 -42.93 10.99 17.42
CA VAL A 219 -41.49 10.80 17.17
C VAL A 219 -41.21 10.18 15.81
N VAL A 220 -40.12 10.61 15.19
CA VAL A 220 -39.57 10.02 13.97
C VAL A 220 -39.31 8.51 14.13
N SER A 221 -39.63 7.75 13.08
CA SER A 221 -39.20 6.37 12.92
C SER A 221 -37.90 6.33 12.11
N ASN A 222 -36.82 5.86 12.74
CA ASN A 222 -35.55 5.63 12.02
C ASN A 222 -35.64 4.49 11.00
N PHE A 223 -36.65 3.62 11.11
CA PHE A 223 -36.88 2.56 10.12
C PHE A 223 -37.53 3.15 8.86
N CYS A 224 -36.73 3.79 8.02
CA CYS A 224 -37.16 4.56 6.84
C CYS A 224 -37.26 3.67 5.59
N THR A 225 -38.28 2.82 5.54
CA THR A 225 -38.47 1.85 4.46
C THR A 225 -38.66 2.49 3.08
N GLU A 226 -39.12 3.73 2.97
CA GLU A 226 -39.30 4.44 1.69
C GLU A 226 -38.08 5.27 1.25
N ARG A 227 -37.05 5.33 2.10
CA ARG A 227 -35.84 6.11 1.89
C ARG A 227 -34.63 5.20 1.78
N ARG A 228 -34.49 4.56 0.62
CA ARG A 228 -33.49 3.52 0.36
C ARG A 228 -32.60 3.86 -0.82
N ALA A 229 -31.34 3.49 -0.70
CA ALA A 229 -30.41 3.46 -1.82
C ALA A 229 -30.09 2.02 -2.18
N THR A 230 -30.07 1.73 -3.48
CA THR A 230 -29.62 0.44 -4.01
C THR A 230 -28.29 0.62 -4.70
N ALA A 231 -27.42 -0.38 -4.65
CA ALA A 231 -26.21 -0.42 -5.47
C ALA A 231 -25.99 -1.85 -5.98
N LYS A 232 -25.37 -1.96 -7.16
CA LYS A 232 -25.09 -3.23 -7.83
C LYS A 232 -23.79 -3.15 -8.61
N PHE A 233 -23.05 -4.25 -8.65
CA PHE A 233 -21.96 -4.48 -9.59
C PHE A 233 -22.11 -5.83 -10.29
N VAL A 234 -21.42 -6.00 -11.41
CA VAL A 234 -21.33 -7.28 -12.13
C VAL A 234 -19.89 -7.52 -12.54
N ILE A 235 -19.32 -8.68 -12.19
CA ILE A 235 -17.96 -9.08 -12.58
C ILE A 235 -18.03 -10.48 -13.19
N SER A 236 -17.40 -10.70 -14.35
CA SER A 236 -17.34 -12.03 -14.95
C SER A 236 -16.61 -13.00 -14.01
N VAL A 237 -17.02 -14.28 -14.00
CA VAL A 237 -16.38 -15.28 -13.15
C VAL A 237 -14.89 -15.37 -13.44
N GLU A 238 -14.46 -15.26 -14.69
CA GLU A 238 -13.04 -15.27 -15.07
C GLU A 238 -12.26 -14.10 -14.45
N SER A 239 -12.85 -12.90 -14.46
CA SER A 239 -12.25 -11.68 -13.91
C SER A 239 -12.20 -11.62 -12.39
N LEU A 240 -12.87 -12.54 -11.68
CA LEU A 240 -12.76 -12.66 -10.22
C LEU A 240 -11.43 -13.31 -9.77
N ARG A 241 -10.55 -13.67 -10.71
CA ARG A 241 -9.21 -14.18 -10.40
C ARG A 241 -8.51 -13.23 -9.43
N TYR A 242 -8.05 -13.78 -8.31
CA TYR A 242 -7.44 -12.99 -7.26
C TYR A 242 -6.22 -13.71 -6.71
N LYS A 243 -5.06 -13.05 -6.79
CA LYS A 243 -3.76 -13.63 -6.43
C LYS A 243 -3.53 -14.94 -7.20
N THR A 244 -3.35 -16.06 -6.49
CA THR A 244 -3.12 -17.39 -7.07
C THR A 244 -4.42 -18.16 -7.35
N PHE A 245 -5.58 -17.64 -6.94
CA PHE A 245 -6.86 -18.35 -7.06
C PHE A 245 -7.56 -18.01 -8.39
N SER A 246 -8.07 -19.04 -9.06
CA SER A 246 -8.88 -18.88 -10.27
C SER A 246 -10.18 -18.14 -9.96
N GLY A 247 -10.73 -17.46 -10.97
CA GLY A 247 -11.97 -16.71 -10.80
C GLY A 247 -13.17 -17.61 -10.46
N ALA A 248 -13.25 -18.80 -11.06
CA ALA A 248 -14.26 -19.81 -10.70
C ALA A 248 -14.19 -20.24 -9.23
N TYR A 249 -12.97 -20.49 -8.74
CA TYR A 249 -12.73 -20.84 -7.34
C TYR A 249 -13.16 -19.70 -6.40
N MET A 250 -12.76 -18.46 -6.71
CA MET A 250 -13.13 -17.30 -5.91
C MET A 250 -14.66 -17.10 -5.89
N ALA A 251 -15.31 -17.17 -7.05
CA ALA A 251 -16.75 -16.96 -7.16
C ALA A 251 -17.54 -18.02 -6.38
N GLN A 252 -17.15 -19.29 -6.49
CA GLN A 252 -17.76 -20.39 -5.74
C GLN A 252 -17.64 -20.15 -4.23
N ARG A 253 -16.43 -19.89 -3.72
CA ARG A 253 -16.23 -19.73 -2.27
C ARG A 253 -16.87 -18.47 -1.72
N MET A 254 -16.90 -17.38 -2.49
CA MET A 254 -17.64 -16.18 -2.12
C MET A 254 -19.14 -16.47 -2.00
N MET A 255 -19.69 -17.28 -2.91
CA MET A 255 -21.09 -17.71 -2.84
C MET A 255 -21.33 -18.61 -1.61
N GLU A 256 -20.45 -19.57 -1.32
CA GLU A 256 -20.53 -20.42 -0.12
C GLU A 256 -20.51 -19.60 1.18
N ALA A 257 -19.62 -18.60 1.27
CA ALA A 257 -19.55 -17.68 2.41
C ALA A 257 -20.81 -16.80 2.55
N TYR A 258 -21.40 -16.40 1.43
CA TYR A 258 -22.68 -15.68 1.40
C TYR A 258 -23.85 -16.59 1.82
N ILE A 259 -23.88 -17.85 1.39
CA ILE A 259 -24.89 -18.84 1.82
C ILE A 259 -24.83 -19.03 3.34
N MET A 260 -23.63 -19.16 3.92
CA MET A 260 -23.49 -19.20 5.38
C MET A 260 -24.12 -17.97 6.05
N ALA A 261 -23.94 -16.78 5.48
CA ALA A 261 -24.56 -15.57 6.01
C ALA A 261 -26.09 -15.54 5.84
N CYS A 262 -26.64 -16.17 4.80
CA CYS A 262 -28.09 -16.34 4.65
C CYS A 262 -28.69 -17.33 5.66
N GLU A 263 -27.97 -18.41 5.93
CA GLU A 263 -28.45 -19.53 6.73
C GLU A 263 -28.12 -19.44 8.23
N ASP A 264 -27.23 -18.55 8.64
CA ASP A 264 -26.81 -18.40 10.04
C ASP A 264 -26.81 -16.91 10.47
N PRO A 265 -27.70 -16.50 11.41
CA PRO A 265 -27.71 -15.15 11.96
C PRO A 265 -26.37 -14.72 12.59
N HIS A 266 -25.60 -15.63 13.18
CA HIS A 266 -24.28 -15.29 13.73
C HIS A 266 -23.35 -14.79 12.62
N ARG A 267 -23.38 -15.45 11.46
CA ARG A 267 -22.62 -15.01 10.29
C ARG A 267 -23.24 -13.77 9.65
N ALA A 268 -24.56 -13.67 9.55
CA ALA A 268 -25.27 -12.51 9.01
C ALA A 268 -24.89 -11.21 9.74
N VAL A 269 -24.82 -11.24 11.08
CA VAL A 269 -24.42 -10.08 11.90
C VAL A 269 -23.01 -9.63 11.53
N THR A 270 -22.06 -10.57 11.43
CA THR A 270 -20.68 -10.25 11.04
C THR A 270 -20.58 -9.77 9.59
N HIS A 271 -21.39 -10.33 8.70
CA HIS A 271 -21.47 -9.95 7.29
C HIS A 271 -21.96 -8.50 7.13
N ASN A 272 -23.00 -8.13 7.89
CA ASN A 272 -23.56 -6.78 7.90
C ASN A 272 -22.65 -5.79 8.62
N LYS A 273 -21.99 -6.16 9.72
CA LYS A 273 -20.92 -5.35 10.33
C LYS A 273 -19.86 -4.96 9.29
N GLY A 274 -19.48 -5.91 8.43
CA GLY A 274 -18.57 -5.65 7.31
C GLY A 274 -19.09 -4.60 6.32
N VAL A 275 -20.39 -4.59 6.01
CA VAL A 275 -21.04 -3.52 5.21
C VAL A 275 -20.91 -2.18 5.94
N MET A 276 -21.28 -2.16 7.23
CA MET A 276 -21.37 -0.94 8.03
C MET A 276 -20.01 -0.30 8.29
N ASN A 277 -18.91 -1.08 8.35
CA ASN A 277 -17.56 -0.53 8.36
C ASN A 277 -17.30 0.50 7.24
N GLY A 278 -17.84 0.25 6.05
CA GLY A 278 -17.71 1.17 4.92
C GLY A 278 -18.71 2.32 5.00
N VAL A 279 -19.98 1.99 5.28
CA VAL A 279 -21.09 2.96 5.35
C VAL A 279 -20.83 4.00 6.43
N ASP A 280 -20.53 3.57 7.65
CA ASP A 280 -20.31 4.45 8.80
C ASP A 280 -19.08 5.33 8.62
N ALA A 281 -18.03 4.80 7.99
CA ALA A 281 -16.84 5.59 7.71
C ALA A 281 -17.16 6.79 6.80
N VAL A 282 -18.03 6.60 5.80
CA VAL A 282 -18.50 7.70 4.96
C VAL A 282 -19.48 8.59 5.71
N ALA A 283 -20.40 8.02 6.49
CA ALA A 283 -21.37 8.76 7.29
C ALA A 283 -20.66 9.73 8.25
N ILE A 284 -19.67 9.27 9.00
CA ILE A 284 -18.86 10.09 9.91
C ILE A 284 -18.09 11.18 9.14
N ALA A 285 -17.45 10.82 8.03
CA ALA A 285 -16.69 11.78 7.22
C ALA A 285 -17.56 12.89 6.60
N THR A 286 -18.85 12.63 6.41
CA THR A 286 -19.82 13.54 5.79
C THR A 286 -20.82 14.13 6.79
N GLY A 287 -20.60 13.93 8.10
CA GLY A 287 -21.36 14.56 9.18
C GLY A 287 -22.76 14.00 9.39
N GLN A 288 -22.99 12.74 9.00
CA GLN A 288 -24.29 12.07 9.12
C GLN A 288 -24.45 11.37 10.47
N ASP A 289 -25.70 11.18 10.90
CA ASP A 289 -26.01 10.35 12.07
C ASP A 289 -25.88 8.85 11.72
N PHE A 290 -24.70 8.29 11.97
CA PHE A 290 -24.46 6.87 11.71
C PHE A 290 -25.34 5.93 12.55
N ARG A 291 -25.83 6.36 13.73
CA ARG A 291 -26.70 5.52 14.58
C ARG A 291 -28.07 5.35 13.94
N ALA A 292 -28.60 6.41 13.32
CA ALA A 292 -29.84 6.33 12.57
C ALA A 292 -29.72 5.38 11.37
N ILE A 293 -28.59 5.43 10.65
CA ILE A 293 -28.30 4.54 9.53
C ILE A 293 -28.18 3.07 10.01
N GLU A 294 -27.40 2.82 11.06
CA GLU A 294 -27.22 1.49 11.67
C GLU A 294 -28.55 0.88 12.13
N ALA A 295 -29.35 1.64 12.88
CA ALA A 295 -30.66 1.19 13.35
C ALA A 295 -31.58 0.81 12.18
N ALA A 296 -31.61 1.64 11.12
CA ALA A 296 -32.42 1.38 9.94
C ALA A 296 -31.93 0.14 9.17
N ALA A 297 -30.62 0.01 8.99
CA ALA A 297 -29.99 -1.11 8.29
C ALA A 297 -30.25 -2.44 9.03
N HIS A 298 -29.99 -2.50 10.33
CA HIS A 298 -30.19 -3.72 11.11
C HIS A 298 -31.67 -4.11 11.27
N ALA A 299 -32.59 -3.13 11.36
CA ALA A 299 -34.02 -3.40 11.26
C ALA A 299 -34.42 -3.95 9.88
N TRP A 300 -33.83 -3.41 8.81
CA TRP A 300 -34.07 -3.88 7.45
C TRP A 300 -33.58 -5.31 7.21
N ALA A 301 -32.44 -5.67 7.80
CA ALA A 301 -31.89 -7.02 7.78
C ALA A 301 -32.82 -8.07 8.41
N SER A 302 -33.72 -7.67 9.32
CA SER A 302 -34.65 -8.56 10.03
C SER A 302 -36.11 -8.47 9.54
N ARG A 303 -36.40 -7.68 8.51
CA ARG A 303 -37.76 -7.38 8.02
C ARG A 303 -38.60 -8.59 7.63
N THR A 304 -37.97 -9.72 7.30
CA THR A 304 -38.65 -10.97 6.92
C THR A 304 -38.88 -11.91 8.11
N GLY A 305 -38.68 -11.45 9.35
CA GLY A 305 -38.81 -12.23 10.57
C GLY A 305 -37.54 -12.97 11.01
N ARG A 306 -36.48 -12.96 10.19
CA ARG A 306 -35.15 -13.51 10.51
C ARG A 306 -34.08 -12.51 10.11
N TYR A 307 -33.09 -12.29 10.98
CA TYR A 307 -31.95 -11.44 10.66
C TYR A 307 -31.09 -12.08 9.56
N SER A 308 -30.87 -11.34 8.46
CA SER A 308 -30.28 -11.83 7.21
C SER A 308 -29.31 -10.81 6.58
N PRO A 309 -28.50 -11.18 5.57
CA PRO A 309 -27.57 -10.26 4.92
C PRO A 309 -28.26 -9.07 4.23
N LEU A 310 -27.68 -7.89 4.35
CA LEU A 310 -28.10 -6.68 3.64
C LEU A 310 -27.81 -6.73 2.13
N THR A 311 -26.77 -7.47 1.76
CA THR A 311 -26.36 -7.67 0.36
C THR A 311 -26.92 -8.96 -0.19
N LYS A 312 -27.11 -9.04 -1.51
CA LYS A 312 -27.40 -10.29 -2.23
C LYS A 312 -26.33 -10.57 -3.26
N TYR A 313 -25.89 -11.82 -3.32
CA TYR A 313 -25.01 -12.33 -4.36
C TYR A 313 -25.71 -13.41 -5.17
N ARG A 314 -25.52 -13.40 -6.49
CA ARG A 314 -26.01 -14.44 -7.39
C ARG A 314 -25.17 -14.54 -8.64
N PHE A 315 -25.19 -15.72 -9.26
CA PHE A 315 -24.70 -15.89 -10.62
C PHE A 315 -25.75 -15.44 -11.62
N ILE A 316 -25.31 -14.67 -12.60
CA ILE A 316 -26.14 -14.25 -13.74
C ILE A 316 -25.43 -14.60 -15.04
N LYS A 317 -26.21 -14.82 -16.09
CA LYS A 317 -25.67 -14.97 -17.44
C LYS A 317 -25.63 -13.59 -18.10
N VAL A 318 -24.44 -13.16 -18.52
CA VAL A 318 -24.25 -11.93 -19.30
C VAL A 318 -23.60 -12.32 -20.62
N LYS A 319 -24.37 -12.22 -21.71
CA LYS A 319 -24.02 -12.77 -23.03
C LYS A 319 -23.70 -14.27 -22.91
N ASP A 320 -22.53 -14.71 -23.35
CA ASP A 320 -22.09 -16.11 -23.29
C ASP A 320 -21.24 -16.44 -22.05
N SER A 321 -21.15 -15.52 -21.09
CA SER A 321 -20.34 -15.68 -19.87
C SER A 321 -21.19 -15.70 -18.59
N ILE A 322 -20.72 -16.42 -17.58
CA ILE A 322 -21.27 -16.39 -16.22
C ILE A 322 -20.58 -15.27 -15.45
N SER A 323 -21.36 -14.45 -14.76
CA SER A 323 -20.88 -13.34 -13.94
C SER A 323 -21.44 -13.44 -12.53
N LEU A 324 -20.68 -12.96 -11.55
CA LEU A 324 -21.16 -12.72 -10.20
C LEU A 324 -21.75 -11.32 -10.12
N GLU A 325 -23.01 -11.25 -9.73
CA GLU A 325 -23.69 -10.01 -9.39
C GLU A 325 -23.74 -9.86 -7.87
N GLY A 326 -23.23 -8.74 -7.36
CA GLY A 326 -23.45 -8.29 -5.99
C GLY A 326 -24.42 -7.12 -5.99
N SER A 327 -25.37 -7.09 -5.04
CA SER A 327 -26.32 -5.98 -4.88
C SER A 327 -26.61 -5.70 -3.40
N ILE A 328 -27.05 -4.48 -3.10
CA ILE A 328 -27.50 -4.05 -1.77
C ILE A 328 -28.75 -3.17 -1.92
N ASP A 329 -29.66 -3.24 -0.94
CA ASP A 329 -30.81 -2.36 -0.78
C ASP A 329 -30.83 -1.91 0.68
N LEU A 330 -30.43 -0.66 0.91
CA LEU A 330 -30.11 -0.12 2.24
C LEU A 330 -31.00 1.09 2.53
N PRO A 331 -31.71 1.13 3.67
CA PRO A 331 -32.32 2.37 4.16
C PRO A 331 -31.23 3.35 4.61
N VAL A 332 -31.31 4.60 4.14
CA VAL A 332 -30.25 5.61 4.38
C VAL A 332 -30.90 6.93 4.83
N PRO A 333 -31.22 7.08 6.13
CA PRO A 333 -31.81 8.32 6.67
C PRO A 333 -30.74 9.40 6.86
N ILE A 334 -30.35 10.05 5.77
CA ILE A 334 -29.28 11.07 5.73
C ILE A 334 -29.80 12.43 5.25
N GLY A 335 -28.98 13.47 5.30
CA GLY A 335 -29.25 14.74 4.63
C GLY A 335 -27.99 15.54 4.35
N VAL A 336 -27.99 16.33 3.28
CA VAL A 336 -26.89 17.25 2.95
C VAL A 336 -27.16 18.68 3.40
N ARG A 337 -28.36 18.93 3.98
CA ARG A 337 -28.79 20.19 4.59
C ARG A 337 -29.27 19.96 6.02
N GLY A 338 -29.05 20.95 6.89
CA GLY A 338 -29.46 20.93 8.30
C GLY A 338 -28.46 20.23 9.23
N GLY A 339 -28.70 20.35 10.54
CA GLY A 339 -27.78 19.85 11.56
C GLY A 339 -26.44 20.59 11.59
N SER A 340 -25.40 19.94 12.08
CA SER A 340 -24.03 20.48 12.19
C SER A 340 -23.26 20.49 10.86
N ILE A 341 -23.85 19.96 9.78
CA ILE A 341 -23.17 19.75 8.49
C ILE A 341 -22.75 21.09 7.86
N GLN A 342 -23.59 22.12 7.92
CA GLN A 342 -23.30 23.41 7.31
C GLN A 342 -22.42 24.32 8.17
N SER A 343 -22.38 24.10 9.47
CA SER A 343 -21.61 24.92 10.41
C SER A 343 -20.17 24.48 10.55
N GLN A 344 -19.82 23.27 10.10
CA GLN A 344 -18.52 22.66 10.33
C GLN A 344 -17.57 22.80 9.13
N PRO A 345 -16.42 23.49 9.26
CA PRO A 345 -15.49 23.70 8.16
C PRO A 345 -14.96 22.40 7.51
N SER A 346 -14.85 21.32 8.29
CA SER A 346 -14.40 20.04 7.73
C SER A 346 -15.43 19.40 6.80
N MET A 347 -16.69 19.78 6.88
CA MET A 347 -17.73 19.30 5.97
C MET A 347 -17.65 19.98 4.61
N GLU A 348 -17.26 21.25 4.56
CA GLU A 348 -16.97 21.94 3.28
C GLU A 348 -15.86 21.20 2.50
N PHE A 349 -14.83 20.75 3.20
CA PHE A 349 -13.75 19.97 2.61
C PHE A 349 -14.21 18.59 2.12
N THR A 350 -14.86 17.80 2.97
CA THR A 350 -15.24 16.41 2.61
C THR A 350 -16.38 16.36 1.59
N HIS A 351 -17.40 17.22 1.70
CA HIS A 351 -18.43 17.35 0.66
C HIS A 351 -17.84 17.92 -0.63
N GLY A 352 -16.88 18.84 -0.53
CA GLY A 352 -16.14 19.38 -1.68
C GLY A 352 -15.42 18.29 -2.48
N ILE A 353 -14.74 17.35 -1.80
CA ILE A 353 -14.11 16.18 -2.45
C ILE A 353 -15.15 15.35 -3.22
N LEU A 354 -16.36 15.22 -2.68
CA LEU A 354 -17.49 14.54 -3.32
C LEU A 354 -18.20 15.39 -4.40
N SER A 355 -17.69 16.59 -4.69
CA SER A 355 -18.30 17.57 -5.59
C SER A 355 -19.70 18.04 -5.13
N ASN A 356 -19.89 18.23 -3.83
CA ASN A 356 -21.11 18.71 -3.18
C ASN A 356 -22.37 17.92 -3.60
N PRO A 357 -22.45 16.63 -3.22
CA PRO A 357 -23.52 15.75 -3.68
C PRO A 357 -24.89 16.17 -3.14
N THR A 358 -25.93 15.83 -3.89
CA THR A 358 -27.31 15.77 -3.39
C THR A 358 -27.46 14.61 -2.39
N THR A 359 -28.56 14.61 -1.63
CA THR A 359 -28.91 13.52 -0.70
C THR A 359 -29.04 12.19 -1.43
N ALA A 360 -29.60 12.19 -2.63
CA ALA A 360 -29.70 11.00 -3.46
C ALA A 360 -28.31 10.47 -3.86
N GLU A 361 -27.41 11.34 -4.34
CA GLU A 361 -26.04 10.95 -4.70
C GLU A 361 -25.25 10.43 -3.49
N LEU A 362 -25.34 11.11 -2.33
CA LEU A 362 -24.67 10.65 -1.11
C LEU A 362 -25.18 9.29 -0.64
N ALA A 363 -26.50 9.05 -0.70
CA ALA A 363 -27.09 7.77 -0.34
C ALA A 363 -26.62 6.64 -1.28
N GLN A 364 -26.53 6.92 -2.58
CA GLN A 364 -25.98 6.00 -3.59
C GLN A 364 -24.50 5.70 -3.35
N ILE A 365 -23.72 6.70 -2.94
CA ILE A 365 -22.31 6.51 -2.52
C ILE A 365 -22.23 5.58 -1.30
N LEU A 366 -23.02 5.84 -0.25
CA LEU A 366 -23.05 5.00 0.97
C LEU A 366 -23.39 3.54 0.64
N ALA A 367 -24.43 3.30 -0.16
CA ALA A 367 -24.79 1.95 -0.60
C ALA A 367 -23.66 1.28 -1.41
N SER A 368 -23.05 2.00 -2.35
CA SER A 368 -21.96 1.49 -3.17
C SER A 368 -20.71 1.16 -2.34
N VAL A 369 -20.36 2.00 -1.37
CA VAL A 369 -19.24 1.79 -0.44
C VAL A 369 -19.51 0.58 0.46
N GLY A 370 -20.72 0.46 1.00
CA GLY A 370 -21.11 -0.70 1.80
C GLY A 370 -21.00 -2.02 1.03
N LEU A 371 -21.45 -2.02 -0.23
CA LEU A 371 -21.33 -3.18 -1.13
C LEU A 371 -19.87 -3.48 -1.48
N ALA A 372 -19.06 -2.45 -1.77
CA ALA A 372 -17.62 -2.59 -2.04
C ALA A 372 -16.89 -3.21 -0.84
N GLN A 373 -17.20 -2.73 0.37
CA GLN A 373 -16.58 -3.22 1.59
C GLN A 373 -16.95 -4.67 1.89
N ASN A 374 -18.22 -5.03 1.65
CA ASN A 374 -18.66 -6.41 1.78
C ASN A 374 -17.97 -7.35 0.77
N PHE A 375 -17.86 -6.92 -0.50
CA PHE A 375 -17.13 -7.66 -1.52
C PHE A 375 -15.65 -7.87 -1.12
N ALA A 376 -15.01 -6.81 -0.61
CA ALA A 376 -13.63 -6.88 -0.12
C ALA A 376 -13.48 -7.90 1.01
N ALA A 377 -14.39 -7.88 1.98
CA ALA A 377 -14.39 -8.77 3.14
C ALA A 377 -14.60 -10.23 2.72
N LEU A 378 -15.58 -10.53 1.87
CA LEU A 378 -15.80 -11.88 1.34
C LEU A 378 -14.57 -12.37 0.57
N ARG A 379 -14.04 -11.55 -0.33
CA ARG A 379 -12.85 -11.88 -1.13
C ARG A 379 -11.63 -12.19 -0.26
N ALA A 380 -11.41 -11.43 0.81
CA ALA A 380 -10.31 -11.67 1.74
C ALA A 380 -10.50 -12.94 2.59
N LEU A 381 -11.72 -13.18 3.09
CA LEU A 381 -12.06 -14.35 3.91
C LEU A 381 -11.84 -15.66 3.17
N VAL A 382 -12.21 -15.73 1.90
CA VAL A 382 -12.16 -16.98 1.13
C VAL A 382 -10.81 -17.24 0.46
N SER A 383 -9.93 -16.24 0.37
CA SER A 383 -8.60 -16.40 -0.23
C SER A 383 -7.52 -16.74 0.80
N GLU A 384 -7.32 -15.91 1.82
CA GLU A 384 -6.17 -16.03 2.73
C GLU A 384 -6.51 -16.05 4.22
N GLY A 385 -7.78 -15.79 4.57
CA GLY A 385 -8.20 -15.51 5.95
C GLY A 385 -7.74 -14.13 6.41
N ILE A 386 -8.60 -13.41 7.15
CA ILE A 386 -8.40 -12.00 7.56
C ILE A 386 -7.07 -11.78 8.29
N GLN A 387 -6.65 -12.76 9.10
CA GLN A 387 -5.49 -12.66 10.00
C GLN A 387 -4.17 -12.38 9.28
N LYS A 388 -3.90 -13.03 8.13
CA LYS A 388 -2.62 -12.85 7.40
C LYS A 388 -2.48 -11.47 6.75
N GLY A 389 -3.59 -10.87 6.30
CA GLY A 389 -3.59 -9.52 5.72
C GLY A 389 -3.57 -8.39 6.77
N HIS A 390 -4.09 -8.63 7.98
CA HIS A 390 -4.21 -7.63 9.05
C HIS A 390 -2.98 -7.50 9.95
N MET A 391 -2.03 -8.44 9.90
CA MET A 391 -0.90 -8.47 10.83
C MET A 391 -0.08 -7.18 10.85
N SER A 392 0.14 -6.54 9.70
CA SER A 392 0.97 -5.34 9.57
C SER A 392 0.38 -4.09 10.24
N LEU A 393 -0.94 -3.99 10.32
CA LEU A 393 -1.60 -2.87 11.00
C LEU A 393 -1.90 -3.19 12.46
N HIS A 394 -2.27 -4.44 12.77
CA HIS A 394 -2.43 -4.89 14.15
C HIS A 394 -1.12 -4.72 14.95
N SER A 395 0.02 -5.08 14.36
CA SER A 395 1.33 -4.85 14.96
C SER A 395 1.65 -3.35 15.16
N ARG A 396 1.20 -2.46 14.27
CA ARG A 396 1.35 -1.00 14.48
C ARG A 396 0.53 -0.50 15.67
N ASN A 397 -0.69 -0.98 15.83
CA ASN A 397 -1.52 -0.62 16.99
C ASN A 397 -0.91 -1.12 18.30
N ILE A 398 -0.43 -2.37 18.33
CA ILE A 398 0.28 -2.93 19.49
C ILE A 398 1.56 -2.14 19.79
N ALA A 399 2.29 -1.68 18.77
CA ALA A 399 3.45 -0.82 18.97
C ALA A 399 3.06 0.52 19.62
N ILE A 400 1.99 1.17 19.14
CA ILE A 400 1.48 2.42 19.74
C ILE A 400 1.05 2.18 21.20
N GLN A 401 0.31 1.11 21.46
CA GLN A 401 -0.15 0.74 22.80
C GLN A 401 1.01 0.44 23.76
N ALA A 402 2.10 -0.12 23.25
CA ALA A 402 3.35 -0.32 24.00
C ALA A 402 4.12 0.99 24.28
N GLY A 403 3.61 2.14 23.83
CA GLY A 403 4.23 3.44 24.02
C GLY A 403 5.26 3.80 22.95
N ALA A 404 5.26 3.15 21.79
CA ALA A 404 6.16 3.51 20.70
C ALA A 404 5.83 4.92 20.18
N PRO A 405 6.83 5.82 20.09
CA PRO A 405 6.62 7.11 19.44
C PRO A 405 6.25 6.90 17.95
N PRO A 406 5.43 7.77 17.33
CA PRO A 406 4.89 7.56 15.97
C PRO A 406 5.93 7.22 14.90
N GLU A 407 7.16 7.73 15.07
CA GLU A 407 8.30 7.51 14.20
C GLU A 407 8.82 6.06 14.24
N LEU A 408 8.73 5.41 15.40
CA LEU A 408 9.20 4.03 15.63
C LEU A 408 8.10 2.98 15.42
N VAL A 409 6.84 3.38 15.31
CA VAL A 409 5.71 2.45 15.11
C VAL A 409 5.90 1.52 13.90
N PRO A 410 6.35 1.97 12.70
CA PRO A 410 6.60 1.07 11.58
C PRO A 410 7.71 0.06 11.85
N GLU A 411 8.72 0.45 12.62
CA GLU A 411 9.91 -0.33 12.93
C GLU A 411 9.62 -1.40 13.98
N VAL A 412 9.00 -0.99 15.10
CA VAL A 412 8.51 -1.88 16.17
C VAL A 412 7.52 -2.89 15.59
N SER A 413 6.62 -2.44 14.71
CA SER A 413 5.70 -3.29 13.97
C SER A 413 6.44 -4.33 13.11
N SER A 414 7.43 -3.90 12.33
CA SER A 414 8.20 -4.80 11.45
C SER A 414 8.98 -5.82 12.26
N TYR A 415 9.55 -5.41 13.40
CA TYR A 415 10.24 -6.30 14.34
C TYR A 415 9.30 -7.38 14.89
N MET A 416 8.11 -7.01 15.37
CA MET A 416 7.12 -7.96 15.87
C MET A 416 6.66 -8.95 14.80
N ILE A 417 6.41 -8.48 13.58
CA ILE A 417 6.04 -9.35 12.44
C ILE A 417 7.18 -10.31 12.09
N ALA A 418 8.42 -9.82 12.02
CA ALA A 418 9.59 -10.62 11.68
C ALA A 418 9.85 -11.72 12.73
N ARG A 419 9.62 -11.43 14.01
CA ARG A 419 9.69 -12.42 15.10
C ARG A 419 8.50 -13.39 15.12
N GLY A 420 7.41 -13.08 14.43
CA GLY A 420 6.16 -13.84 14.51
C GLY A 420 5.44 -13.72 15.86
N ILE A 421 5.87 -12.80 16.75
CA ILE A 421 5.27 -12.57 18.07
C ILE A 421 4.83 -11.10 18.13
N ILE A 422 3.52 -10.87 18.00
CA ILE A 422 2.91 -9.54 18.08
C ILE A 422 2.31 -9.38 19.48
N SER A 423 3.04 -8.72 20.38
CA SER A 423 2.60 -8.49 21.76
C SER A 423 3.17 -7.20 22.32
N ILE A 424 2.52 -6.65 23.36
CA ILE A 424 3.01 -5.45 24.05
C ILE A 424 4.40 -5.71 24.63
N SER A 425 4.66 -6.89 25.21
CA SER A 425 5.97 -7.21 25.76
C SER A 425 7.05 -7.25 24.68
N THR A 426 6.77 -7.82 23.50
CA THR A 426 7.72 -7.82 22.38
C THR A 426 7.99 -6.41 21.83
N ALA A 427 6.95 -5.57 21.78
CA ALA A 427 7.13 -4.15 21.45
C ALA A 427 7.93 -3.40 22.53
N GLN A 428 7.70 -3.68 23.82
CA GLN A 428 8.46 -3.10 24.92
C GLN A 428 9.90 -3.59 24.98
N GLU A 429 10.18 -4.86 24.66
CA GLU A 429 11.54 -5.38 24.48
C GLU A 429 12.27 -4.60 23.39
N TYR A 430 11.59 -4.33 22.28
CA TYR A 430 12.13 -3.49 21.21
C TYR A 430 12.43 -2.07 21.70
N LEU A 431 11.45 -1.44 22.37
CA LEU A 431 11.61 -0.08 22.88
C LEU A 431 12.67 0.00 23.99
N ALA A 432 12.80 -1.04 24.83
CA ALA A 432 13.81 -1.15 25.87
C ALA A 432 15.20 -1.30 25.25
N ALA A 433 15.39 -2.22 24.31
CA ALA A 433 16.64 -2.37 23.56
C ALA A 433 17.00 -1.08 22.80
N HIS A 434 16.00 -0.44 22.17
CA HIS A 434 16.16 0.86 21.50
C HIS A 434 16.49 1.98 22.51
N SER A 435 15.97 1.93 23.73
CA SER A 435 16.27 2.91 24.79
C SER A 435 17.67 2.73 25.40
N ILE A 436 18.15 1.48 25.51
CA ILE A 436 19.52 1.13 25.92
C ILE A 436 20.52 1.63 24.87
N LEU A 437 20.19 1.48 23.58
CA LEU A 437 20.95 2.06 22.47
C LEU A 437 20.96 3.60 22.48
N LYS A 438 19.91 4.26 23.00
CA LYS A 438 19.86 5.74 23.16
C LYS A 438 20.53 6.25 24.44
N THR A 439 20.58 5.47 25.51
CA THR A 439 21.22 5.87 26.79
C THR A 439 22.74 5.78 26.71
N GLY A 440 23.30 4.97 25.80
CA GLY A 440 24.72 4.98 25.45
C GLY A 440 25.20 6.17 24.61
N THR A 441 24.30 6.97 24.03
CA THR A 441 24.66 8.09 23.14
C THR A 441 23.60 9.19 23.17
N LYS A 442 23.67 10.07 24.17
CA LYS A 442 23.07 11.41 24.08
C LYS A 442 23.87 12.27 23.11
N GLN A 443 23.63 12.13 21.80
CA GLN A 443 23.82 13.24 20.88
C GLN A 443 22.47 13.92 20.64
N LYS A 444 22.35 15.17 21.09
CA LYS A 444 21.25 16.07 20.75
C LYS A 444 21.22 16.20 19.22
N PHE A 445 20.19 15.65 18.55
CA PHE A 445 19.92 15.97 17.16
C PHE A 445 19.52 17.45 17.06
N LYS A 446 20.49 18.33 16.77
CA LYS A 446 20.18 19.64 16.19
C LYS A 446 19.56 19.36 14.82
N LYS A 447 18.34 19.85 14.59
CA LYS A 447 17.72 19.92 13.25
C LYS A 447 18.70 20.65 12.31
N ARG A 448 19.39 19.92 11.44
CA ARG A 448 20.21 20.51 10.38
C ARG A 448 19.26 21.06 9.30
N LYS A 449 19.44 22.34 8.97
CA LYS A 449 18.63 23.12 8.02
C LYS A 449 19.09 23.00 6.56
N ALA A 450 20.07 22.15 6.25
CA ALA A 450 20.61 22.07 4.89
C ALA A 450 19.59 21.42 3.93
N PRO A 451 19.31 22.05 2.77
CA PRO A 451 18.50 21.44 1.72
C PRO A 451 19.15 20.14 1.19
N PRO A 452 18.36 19.22 0.61
CA PRO A 452 18.86 17.91 0.21
C PRO A 452 19.82 18.01 -0.98
N SER A 453 20.91 17.26 -0.90
CA SER A 453 21.87 17.11 -2.00
C SER A 453 21.30 16.21 -3.10
N THR A 454 21.76 16.40 -4.34
CA THR A 454 21.27 15.64 -5.49
C THR A 454 22.41 15.12 -6.34
N MET A 455 22.20 13.97 -6.98
CA MET A 455 23.05 13.45 -8.05
C MET A 455 22.19 13.15 -9.26
N HIS A 456 22.59 13.66 -10.41
CA HIS A 456 21.91 13.44 -11.69
C HIS A 456 22.87 12.85 -12.71
N VAL A 457 22.58 11.64 -13.18
CA VAL A 457 23.30 11.01 -14.29
C VAL A 457 22.35 10.84 -15.46
N GLN A 458 22.70 11.33 -16.64
CA GLN A 458 21.91 11.16 -17.86
C GLN A 458 22.84 11.07 -19.07
N PHE A 459 22.73 9.97 -19.80
CA PHE A 459 23.37 9.78 -21.09
C PHE A 459 22.58 8.77 -21.94
N SER A 460 23.01 8.59 -23.18
CA SER A 460 22.38 7.67 -24.14
C SER A 460 23.39 6.64 -24.62
N VAL A 461 22.94 5.41 -24.83
CA VAL A 461 23.71 4.30 -25.41
C VAL A 461 22.83 3.68 -26.49
N ASP A 462 23.32 3.57 -27.73
CA ASP A 462 22.59 3.01 -28.89
C ASP A 462 21.12 3.50 -28.99
N GLU A 463 20.93 4.84 -28.94
CA GLU A 463 19.63 5.54 -28.99
C GLU A 463 18.70 5.33 -27.77
N ILE A 464 19.13 4.56 -26.77
CA ILE A 464 18.41 4.36 -25.51
C ILE A 464 18.85 5.41 -24.50
N LYS A 465 17.94 6.33 -24.19
CA LYS A 465 18.14 7.33 -23.14
C LYS A 465 17.74 6.76 -21.78
N PHE A 466 18.62 6.88 -20.79
CA PHE A 466 18.30 6.56 -19.40
C PHE A 466 18.89 7.60 -18.44
N ASN A 467 18.21 7.79 -17.31
CA ASN A 467 18.61 8.73 -16.29
C ASN A 467 18.45 8.15 -14.88
N ILE A 468 19.30 8.63 -13.98
CA ILE A 468 19.25 8.35 -12.55
C ILE A 468 19.31 9.67 -11.81
N ILE A 469 18.34 9.89 -10.93
CA ILE A 469 18.30 11.01 -10.00
C ILE A 469 18.29 10.43 -8.60
N VAL A 470 19.31 10.75 -7.81
CA VAL A 470 19.43 10.34 -6.41
C VAL A 470 19.37 11.60 -5.55
N VAL A 471 18.44 11.63 -4.60
CA VAL A 471 18.34 12.67 -3.58
C VAL A 471 18.85 12.09 -2.27
N PHE A 472 19.78 12.79 -1.62
CA PHE A 472 20.41 12.33 -0.39
C PHE A 472 20.69 13.49 0.56
N LEU A 473 20.76 13.20 1.86
CA LEU A 473 21.11 14.20 2.86
C LEU A 473 22.62 14.13 3.10
N SER A 474 23.36 15.09 2.57
CA SER A 474 24.77 15.25 2.92
C SER A 474 24.88 15.58 4.42
N LEU A 475 25.99 15.16 5.02
CA LEU A 475 26.33 15.49 6.40
C LEU A 475 27.24 16.73 6.49
N GLY A 476 27.28 17.51 5.40
CA GLY A 476 27.95 18.80 5.32
C GLY A 476 27.06 19.96 5.76
N GLU A 477 27.58 21.18 5.68
CA GLU A 477 26.82 22.40 5.97
C GLU A 477 26.09 22.94 4.73
N THR A 478 26.56 22.56 3.54
CA THR A 478 26.03 22.98 2.23
C THR A 478 25.44 21.80 1.45
N GLU A 479 24.46 22.09 0.61
CA GLU A 479 23.96 21.13 -0.36
C GLU A 479 24.97 20.91 -1.49
N VAL A 480 24.99 19.69 -2.03
CA VAL A 480 25.88 19.30 -3.12
C VAL A 480 25.04 18.79 -4.28
N HIS A 481 25.27 19.34 -5.48
CA HIS A 481 24.62 18.91 -6.72
C HIS A 481 25.66 18.29 -7.64
N LEU A 482 25.61 16.97 -7.80
CA LEU A 482 26.49 16.19 -8.67
C LEU A 482 25.80 15.96 -10.01
N SER A 483 26.51 16.14 -11.12
CA SER A 483 25.96 15.96 -12.46
C SER A 483 26.94 15.26 -13.38
N VAL A 484 26.49 14.17 -14.01
CA VAL A 484 27.20 13.48 -15.09
C VAL A 484 26.30 13.55 -16.32
N LYS A 485 26.47 14.63 -17.10
CA LYS A 485 25.71 14.98 -18.31
C LYS A 485 26.60 15.71 -19.32
N GLU A 486 26.20 15.72 -20.59
CA GLU A 486 26.84 16.54 -21.61
C GLU A 486 26.73 18.02 -21.24
N GLY A 487 27.83 18.76 -21.37
CA GLY A 487 27.88 20.20 -21.12
C GLY A 487 27.89 20.64 -19.64
N THR A 488 28.04 19.73 -18.68
CA THR A 488 28.14 20.09 -17.25
C THR A 488 29.57 20.00 -16.72
N THR A 489 30.07 21.08 -16.11
CA THR A 489 31.36 21.08 -15.40
C THR A 489 31.19 20.45 -14.01
N PRO A 490 31.94 19.38 -13.67
CA PRO A 490 31.79 18.71 -12.38
C PRO A 490 32.30 19.61 -11.23
N PRO A 491 31.59 19.69 -10.09
CA PRO A 491 32.09 20.41 -8.93
C PRO A 491 33.33 19.70 -8.34
N PRO A 492 34.21 20.39 -7.60
CA PRO A 492 35.47 19.81 -7.10
C PRO A 492 35.29 18.52 -6.29
N ILE A 493 34.21 18.44 -5.51
CA ILE A 493 33.85 17.25 -4.73
C ILE A 493 33.52 16.04 -5.63
N GLN A 494 32.94 16.25 -6.81
CA GLN A 494 32.63 15.17 -7.76
C GLN A 494 33.91 14.52 -8.29
N THR A 495 34.90 15.33 -8.69
CA THR A 495 36.22 14.84 -9.13
C THR A 495 36.93 14.10 -8.00
N THR A 496 36.72 14.53 -6.76
CA THR A 496 37.29 13.85 -5.60
C THR A 496 36.66 12.47 -5.37
N LEU A 497 35.33 12.36 -5.53
CA LEU A 497 34.55 11.13 -5.30
C LEU A 497 34.62 10.11 -6.45
N PHE A 498 34.70 10.56 -7.70
CA PHE A 498 34.66 9.67 -8.89
C PHE A 498 35.93 9.70 -9.76
N GLY A 499 36.85 10.63 -9.51
CA GLY A 499 38.01 10.89 -10.36
C GLY A 499 37.65 11.65 -11.65
N GLU A 500 38.54 11.65 -12.63
CA GLU A 500 38.38 12.34 -13.94
C GLU A 500 37.44 11.60 -14.92
N LYS A 501 36.50 10.80 -14.41
CA LYS A 501 35.58 10.02 -15.25
C LYS A 501 34.40 10.89 -15.66
N ASP A 502 34.36 11.24 -16.94
CA ASP A 502 33.33 12.04 -17.56
C ASP A 502 32.24 11.17 -18.20
N ILE A 503 31.27 11.82 -18.86
CA ILE A 503 30.19 11.14 -19.57
C ILE A 503 30.67 10.20 -20.67
N HIS A 504 31.75 10.57 -21.39
CA HIS A 504 32.32 9.74 -22.45
C HIS A 504 32.89 8.44 -21.89
N TRP A 505 33.51 8.48 -20.70
CA TRP A 505 33.95 7.27 -20.02
C TRP A 505 32.79 6.31 -19.74
N PHE A 506 31.66 6.81 -19.24
CA PHE A 506 30.47 5.98 -19.01
C PHE A 506 29.88 5.45 -20.31
N GLN A 507 29.79 6.24 -21.37
CA GLN A 507 29.30 5.79 -22.69
C GLN A 507 30.18 4.67 -23.27
N ASN A 508 31.50 4.84 -23.24
CA ASN A 508 32.45 3.82 -23.70
C ASN A 508 32.37 2.54 -22.88
N ALA A 509 32.18 2.67 -21.56
CA ALA A 509 31.98 1.53 -20.68
C ALA A 509 30.72 0.74 -21.03
N PHE A 510 29.59 1.42 -21.24
CA PHE A 510 28.34 0.76 -21.59
C PHE A 510 28.36 0.12 -22.99
N SER A 511 28.89 0.81 -24.01
CA SER A 511 29.04 0.26 -25.37
C SER A 511 29.88 -1.02 -25.38
N SER A 512 30.91 -1.08 -24.53
CA SER A 512 31.75 -2.28 -24.41
C SER A 512 31.06 -3.40 -23.63
N LEU A 513 30.21 -3.08 -22.64
CA LEU A 513 29.44 -4.07 -21.88
C LEU A 513 28.33 -4.73 -22.72
N GLU A 514 27.82 -4.09 -23.77
CA GLU A 514 26.84 -4.71 -24.68
C GLU A 514 27.45 -5.89 -25.46
N SER A 515 28.76 -5.85 -25.73
CA SER A 515 29.47 -6.98 -26.36
C SER A 515 29.49 -8.26 -25.49
N LEU A 516 29.20 -8.12 -24.19
CA LEU A 516 29.12 -9.21 -23.21
C LEU A 516 27.73 -9.82 -23.10
N GLY A 517 26.71 -9.23 -23.73
CA GLY A 517 25.33 -9.71 -23.67
C GLY A 517 25.18 -11.11 -24.26
N PHE A 518 24.35 -11.94 -23.62
CA PHE A 518 24.06 -13.32 -24.04
C PHE A 518 22.85 -13.43 -24.97
N THR A 519 22.07 -12.35 -25.14
CA THR A 519 20.78 -12.40 -25.84
C THR A 519 20.84 -11.79 -27.24
N ASN A 520 20.46 -12.55 -28.27
CA ASN A 520 20.12 -12.00 -29.57
C ASN A 520 18.74 -11.31 -29.49
N LYS A 521 18.71 -10.00 -29.24
CA LYS A 521 17.64 -9.04 -29.60
C LYS A 521 16.15 -9.47 -29.49
N VAL A 522 15.66 -9.92 -28.32
CA VAL A 522 14.20 -10.09 -28.07
C VAL A 522 13.70 -9.37 -26.79
N ALA A 523 14.52 -8.53 -26.15
CA ALA A 523 14.11 -7.85 -24.91
C ALA A 523 13.20 -6.63 -25.15
N LYS A 524 12.14 -6.49 -24.33
CA LYS A 524 11.33 -5.26 -24.30
C LYS A 524 12.18 -4.07 -23.86
N ARG A 525 12.03 -2.92 -24.54
CA ARG A 525 12.78 -1.67 -24.27
C ARG A 525 12.78 -1.25 -22.79
N SER A 526 11.69 -1.50 -22.05
CA SER A 526 11.56 -1.20 -20.62
C SER A 526 12.51 -2.01 -19.73
N ASN A 527 12.74 -3.30 -20.04
CA ASN A 527 13.61 -4.16 -19.25
C ASN A 527 15.08 -3.79 -19.49
N LEU A 528 15.41 -3.38 -20.72
CA LEU A 528 16.75 -2.91 -21.07
C LEU A 528 17.12 -1.63 -20.30
N VAL A 529 16.19 -0.68 -20.18
CA VAL A 529 16.38 0.53 -19.35
C VAL A 529 16.64 0.17 -17.89
N LEU A 530 15.91 -0.80 -17.33
CA LEU A 530 16.12 -1.24 -15.94
C LEU A 530 17.50 -1.88 -15.76
N VAL A 531 17.91 -2.77 -16.67
CA VAL A 531 19.25 -3.41 -16.65
C VAL A 531 20.35 -2.36 -16.71
N TYR A 532 20.21 -1.35 -17.58
CA TYR A 532 21.19 -0.27 -17.67
C TYR A 532 21.26 0.58 -16.41
N LYS A 533 20.11 0.85 -15.77
CA LYS A 533 20.09 1.54 -14.47
C LYS A 533 20.78 0.73 -13.37
N MET A 534 20.55 -0.58 -13.28
CA MET A 534 21.22 -1.43 -12.29
C MET A 534 22.74 -1.50 -12.52
N LYS A 535 23.17 -1.67 -13.77
CA LYS A 535 24.60 -1.62 -14.14
C LYS A 535 25.24 -0.27 -13.76
N LEU A 536 24.55 0.84 -14.05
CA LEU A 536 25.04 2.18 -13.74
C LEU A 536 25.18 2.39 -12.23
N LEU A 537 24.16 2.03 -11.44
CA LEU A 537 24.21 2.12 -9.98
C LEU A 537 25.37 1.30 -9.41
N SER A 538 25.54 0.07 -9.87
CA SER A 538 26.66 -0.80 -9.48
C SER A 538 28.02 -0.16 -9.80
N MET A 539 28.19 0.42 -10.99
CA MET A 539 29.42 1.12 -11.38
C MET A 539 29.69 2.35 -10.52
N LEU A 540 28.67 3.17 -10.26
CA LEU A 540 28.78 4.37 -9.42
C LEU A 540 29.20 3.99 -8.00
N MET A 541 28.55 2.99 -7.42
CA MET A 541 28.90 2.49 -6.09
C MET A 541 30.33 1.94 -6.06
N ASN A 542 30.75 1.21 -7.08
CA ASN A 542 32.10 0.65 -7.16
C ASN A 542 33.19 1.73 -7.26
N LEU A 543 33.02 2.70 -8.15
CA LEU A 543 33.93 3.84 -8.28
C LEU A 543 34.05 4.59 -6.95
N LEU A 544 32.91 4.85 -6.31
CA LEU A 544 32.83 5.57 -5.06
C LEU A 544 33.50 4.79 -3.91
N VAL A 545 33.22 3.50 -3.77
CA VAL A 545 33.78 2.65 -2.71
C VAL A 545 35.30 2.55 -2.83
N TYR A 546 35.83 2.21 -4.01
CA TYR A 546 37.29 2.08 -4.18
C TYR A 546 38.00 3.43 -4.04
N ARG A 547 37.37 4.54 -4.45
CA ARG A 547 37.91 5.88 -4.23
C ARG A 547 37.94 6.23 -2.74
N LEU A 548 36.85 5.94 -2.02
CA LEU A 548 36.76 6.18 -0.58
C LEU A 548 37.73 5.30 0.21
N ILE A 549 37.94 4.04 -0.18
CA ILE A 549 38.94 3.16 0.44
C ILE A 549 40.37 3.70 0.21
N LYS A 550 40.67 4.21 -0.99
CA LYS A 550 41.99 4.79 -1.28
C LYS A 550 42.28 6.04 -0.44
N ILE A 551 41.26 6.84 -0.12
CA ILE A 551 41.41 8.10 0.61
C ILE A 551 41.27 7.89 2.14
N HIS A 552 40.30 7.09 2.56
CA HIS A 552 39.86 6.88 3.95
C HIS A 552 39.63 5.39 4.24
N PRO A 553 40.67 4.55 4.29
CA PRO A 553 40.53 3.09 4.37
C PRO A 553 39.82 2.61 5.63
N ILE A 554 40.12 3.20 6.79
CA ILE A 554 39.59 2.77 8.09
C ILE A 554 38.10 3.11 8.20
N GLU A 555 37.75 4.37 7.96
CA GLU A 555 36.38 4.87 8.05
C GLU A 555 35.48 4.21 7.01
N THR A 556 36.00 3.99 5.79
CA THR A 556 35.23 3.33 4.72
C THR A 556 35.03 1.86 5.04
N SER A 557 36.02 1.16 5.62
CA SER A 557 35.86 -0.22 6.08
C SER A 557 34.78 -0.34 7.15
N GLN A 558 34.78 0.56 8.14
CA GLN A 558 33.74 0.59 9.18
C GLN A 558 32.36 0.89 8.59
N PHE A 559 32.26 1.86 7.68
CA PHE A 559 31.01 2.20 7.01
C PHE A 559 30.45 1.02 6.22
N ILE A 560 31.28 0.39 5.40
CA ILE A 560 30.88 -0.79 4.61
C ILE A 560 30.54 -1.96 5.53
N GLY A 561 31.29 -2.18 6.62
CA GLY A 561 30.96 -3.17 7.64
C GLY A 561 29.56 -2.97 8.22
N ASN A 562 29.16 -1.71 8.48
CA ASN A 562 27.81 -1.37 8.92
C ASN A 562 26.75 -1.66 7.85
N VAL A 563 27.04 -1.39 6.57
CA VAL A 563 26.15 -1.70 5.44
C VAL A 563 25.99 -3.21 5.29
N LEU A 564 27.08 -3.98 5.34
CA LEU A 564 27.08 -5.45 5.25
C LEU A 564 26.36 -6.10 6.43
N SER A 565 26.49 -5.52 7.63
CA SER A 565 25.82 -6.00 8.86
C SER A 565 24.38 -5.49 9.00
N ALA A 566 23.85 -4.78 7.99
CA ALA A 566 22.52 -4.21 7.97
C ALA A 566 22.17 -3.34 9.21
N ILE A 567 23.13 -2.57 9.71
CA ILE A 567 22.92 -1.66 10.84
C ILE A 567 21.92 -0.57 10.44
N LEU A 568 20.99 -0.24 11.35
CA LEU A 568 19.87 0.68 11.12
C LEU A 568 20.29 2.05 10.55
N ASN A 569 21.42 2.59 11.01
CA ASN A 569 22.02 3.82 10.48
C ASN A 569 23.53 3.65 10.25
N PRO A 570 23.95 3.21 9.06
CA PRO A 570 25.37 3.04 8.75
C PRO A 570 26.17 4.36 8.81
N LEU A 571 25.49 5.49 8.66
CA LEU A 571 26.09 6.84 8.70
C LEU A 571 26.35 7.36 10.13
N SER A 572 25.91 6.64 11.16
CA SER A 572 26.11 7.03 12.57
C SER A 572 27.59 7.15 12.98
N ILE A 573 28.50 6.53 12.23
CA ILE A 573 29.94 6.62 12.48
C ILE A 573 30.54 7.95 12.00
N VAL A 574 29.81 8.72 11.19
CA VAL A 574 30.30 9.98 10.62
C VAL A 574 30.25 11.07 11.68
N LYS A 575 31.42 11.60 12.04
CA LYS A 575 31.55 12.68 13.02
C LYS A 575 31.54 14.06 12.35
N ASP A 576 31.18 15.09 13.11
CA ASP A 576 31.14 16.47 12.61
C ASP A 576 32.50 16.99 12.14
N ASN A 577 33.61 16.43 12.61
CA ASN A 577 34.96 16.81 12.16
C ASN A 577 35.45 16.05 10.92
N TYR A 578 34.66 15.12 10.37
CA TYR A 578 35.08 14.36 9.19
C TYR A 578 35.15 15.25 7.94
N PRO A 579 36.04 14.92 6.99
CA PRO A 579 36.20 15.69 5.75
C PRO A 579 34.93 15.62 4.89
N GLU A 580 34.75 16.64 4.04
CA GLU A 580 33.61 16.75 3.13
C GLU A 580 33.43 15.51 2.25
N THR A 581 34.54 14.89 1.85
CA THR A 581 34.57 13.64 1.09
C THR A 581 33.83 12.49 1.77
N ILE A 582 33.94 12.35 3.11
CA ILE A 582 33.16 11.36 3.86
C ILE A 582 31.72 11.84 4.07
N LYS A 583 31.54 13.11 4.44
CA LYS A 583 30.22 13.70 4.71
C LYS A 583 29.29 13.73 3.50
N VAL A 584 29.83 13.71 2.28
CA VAL A 584 29.06 13.60 1.03
C VAL A 584 29.12 12.17 0.50
N GLY A 585 30.30 11.54 0.51
CA GLY A 585 30.53 10.23 -0.09
C GLY A 585 29.78 9.08 0.59
N PHE A 586 29.75 9.01 1.92
CA PHE A 586 29.03 7.92 2.61
C PHE A 586 27.51 8.03 2.44
N PRO A 587 26.87 9.21 2.63
CA PRO A 587 25.45 9.35 2.37
C PRO A 587 25.07 9.07 0.91
N LEU A 588 25.91 9.50 -0.05
CA LEU A 588 25.69 9.22 -1.47
C LEU A 588 25.78 7.72 -1.75
N LEU A 589 26.80 7.04 -1.24
CA LEU A 589 26.97 5.60 -1.40
C LEU A 589 25.81 4.81 -0.79
N TYR A 590 25.34 5.21 0.39
CA TYR A 590 24.17 4.61 1.03
C TYR A 590 22.89 4.85 0.23
N ALA A 591 22.70 6.06 -0.30
CA ALA A 591 21.56 6.38 -1.15
C ALA A 591 21.57 5.58 -2.46
N LEU A 592 22.72 5.46 -3.12
CA LEU A 592 22.91 4.63 -4.30
C LEU A 592 22.59 3.15 -4.03
N TRP A 593 23.04 2.62 -2.89
CA TRP A 593 22.73 1.26 -2.45
C TRP A 593 21.23 1.04 -2.25
N ASN A 594 20.54 1.97 -1.58
CA ASN A 594 19.10 1.88 -1.37
C ASN A 594 18.31 1.97 -2.68
N VAL A 595 18.71 2.85 -3.61
CA VAL A 595 18.09 2.93 -4.94
C VAL A 595 18.33 1.64 -5.74
N PHE A 596 19.53 1.08 -5.68
CA PHE A 596 19.85 -0.21 -6.30
C PHE A 596 18.99 -1.33 -5.73
N LYS A 597 18.93 -1.47 -4.41
CA LYS A 597 18.10 -2.48 -3.72
C LYS A 597 16.63 -2.36 -4.14
N ASN A 598 16.10 -1.13 -4.16
CA ASN A 598 14.72 -0.89 -4.59
C ASN A 598 14.50 -1.27 -6.06
N HIS A 599 15.43 -0.99 -6.98
CA HIS A 599 15.30 -1.41 -8.38
C HIS A 599 15.33 -2.93 -8.53
N VAL A 600 16.20 -3.61 -7.78
CA VAL A 600 16.30 -5.08 -7.74
C VAL A 600 15.04 -5.72 -7.16
N GLU A 601 14.49 -5.16 -6.08
CA GLU A 601 13.29 -5.67 -5.40
C GLU A 601 11.98 -5.32 -6.12
N SER A 602 11.92 -4.18 -6.82
CA SER A 602 10.74 -3.76 -7.60
C SER A 602 10.40 -4.70 -8.76
N THR A 603 11.33 -5.58 -9.13
CA THR A 603 11.14 -6.62 -10.16
C THR A 603 10.87 -8.00 -9.59
N VAL A 604 10.68 -8.13 -8.27
CA VAL A 604 10.15 -9.35 -7.67
C VAL A 604 8.65 -9.14 -7.54
N GLY A 605 7.83 -9.85 -8.32
CA GLY A 605 6.39 -9.89 -8.08
C GLY A 605 6.11 -10.15 -6.58
N LEU A 606 5.03 -9.58 -6.03
CA LEU A 606 4.58 -9.74 -4.63
C LEU A 606 4.15 -11.18 -4.30
N SER A 607 5.00 -12.16 -4.60
CA SER A 607 4.84 -13.59 -4.36
C SER A 607 5.92 -14.02 -3.37
N GLY A 608 5.64 -13.79 -2.09
CA GLY A 608 6.30 -14.51 -1.01
C GLY A 608 5.84 -15.97 -1.02
N VAL A 609 6.44 -16.79 -1.87
CA VAL A 609 6.24 -18.24 -1.82
C VAL A 609 7.46 -18.87 -1.17
N LYS A 610 7.36 -19.15 0.13
CA LYS A 610 8.11 -20.27 0.71
C LYS A 610 7.47 -21.54 0.14
N HIS A 611 8.12 -22.19 -0.82
CA HIS A 611 7.67 -23.51 -1.25
C HIS A 611 7.99 -24.54 -0.17
N THR A 612 6.94 -25.15 0.34
CA THR A 612 6.96 -26.51 0.88
C THR A 612 7.54 -27.46 -0.16
N GLN A 613 8.50 -28.28 0.27
CA GLN A 613 9.08 -29.36 -0.50
C GLN A 613 7.97 -30.30 -1.00
N SER A 614 7.83 -30.42 -2.33
CA SER A 614 7.21 -31.59 -2.95
C SER A 614 8.14 -32.08 -4.06
N SER A 615 8.69 -33.25 -3.81
CA SER A 615 9.50 -34.09 -4.69
C SER A 615 8.82 -34.39 -6.03
N GLN A 616 9.52 -34.09 -7.14
CA GLN A 616 9.73 -34.95 -8.33
C GLN A 616 10.08 -34.10 -9.58
N SER A 617 11.27 -33.49 -9.59
CA SER A 617 12.10 -33.28 -10.78
C SER A 617 13.47 -32.75 -10.31
N ASN A 618 14.56 -33.28 -10.85
CA ASN A 618 15.93 -32.95 -10.41
C ASN A 618 16.41 -31.54 -10.85
N TYR A 619 15.52 -30.62 -11.22
CA TYR A 619 15.87 -29.26 -11.64
C TYR A 619 15.08 -28.24 -10.81
N HIS A 620 15.77 -27.55 -9.89
CA HIS A 620 15.20 -26.37 -9.22
C HIS A 620 15.07 -25.22 -10.23
N GLN A 621 13.84 -24.92 -10.66
CA GLN A 621 13.54 -23.71 -11.42
C GLN A 621 13.71 -22.49 -10.52
N LEU A 622 14.44 -21.48 -11.01
CA LEU A 622 14.68 -20.24 -10.26
C LEU A 622 13.51 -19.28 -10.41
N THR A 623 13.21 -18.56 -9.33
CA THR A 623 12.21 -17.50 -9.30
C THR A 623 12.83 -16.12 -9.59
N GLU A 624 12.01 -15.10 -9.84
CA GLU A 624 12.49 -13.71 -9.91
C GLU A 624 13.18 -13.26 -8.62
N PHE A 625 12.74 -13.80 -7.48
CA PHE A 625 13.32 -13.57 -6.17
C PHE A 625 14.74 -14.12 -6.11
N ASP A 626 14.98 -15.35 -6.57
CA ASP A 626 16.32 -15.96 -6.54
C ASP A 626 17.32 -15.17 -7.39
N ILE A 627 16.89 -14.65 -8.55
CA ILE A 627 17.71 -13.79 -9.40
C ILE A 627 17.97 -12.44 -8.72
N ALA A 628 16.95 -11.84 -8.11
CA ALA A 628 17.09 -10.58 -7.38
C ALA A 628 18.04 -10.72 -6.18
N GLU A 629 17.93 -11.82 -5.44
CA GLU A 629 18.81 -12.15 -4.32
C GLU A 629 20.25 -12.36 -4.80
N ALA A 630 20.45 -13.11 -5.89
CA ALA A 630 21.79 -13.30 -6.47
C ALA A 630 22.44 -11.97 -6.90
N ILE A 631 21.69 -11.05 -7.49
CA ILE A 631 22.18 -9.70 -7.85
C ILE A 631 22.52 -8.91 -6.58
N LYS A 632 21.65 -8.90 -5.57
CA LYS A 632 21.88 -8.18 -4.30
C LYS A 632 23.11 -8.71 -3.57
N GLU A 633 23.23 -10.03 -3.43
CA GLU A 633 24.36 -10.71 -2.79
C GLU A 633 25.67 -10.45 -3.53
N GLU A 634 25.66 -10.42 -4.87
CA GLU A 634 26.87 -10.10 -5.63
C GLU A 634 27.31 -8.64 -5.40
N GLN A 635 26.38 -7.69 -5.23
CA GLN A 635 26.75 -6.30 -4.90
C GLN A 635 27.38 -6.19 -3.51
N LEU A 636 26.82 -6.91 -2.52
CA LEU A 636 27.39 -6.97 -1.18
C LEU A 636 28.77 -7.65 -1.19
N ARG A 637 28.97 -8.70 -2.00
CA ARG A 637 30.30 -9.29 -2.21
C ARG A 637 31.29 -8.30 -2.78
N ILE A 638 30.89 -7.45 -3.73
CA ILE A 638 31.76 -6.41 -4.29
C ILE A 638 32.20 -5.44 -3.18
N PHE A 639 31.29 -5.03 -2.29
CA PHE A 639 31.65 -4.20 -1.13
C PHE A 639 32.61 -4.91 -0.18
N TYR A 640 32.34 -6.18 0.13
CA TYR A 640 33.22 -6.99 0.97
C TYR A 640 34.63 -7.10 0.38
N PHE A 641 34.76 -7.42 -0.91
CA PHE A 641 36.06 -7.55 -1.57
C PHE A 641 36.77 -6.21 -1.75
N ALA A 642 36.03 -5.12 -1.89
CA ALA A 642 36.63 -3.79 -1.88
C ALA A 642 37.28 -3.52 -0.51
N VAL A 643 36.59 -3.79 0.61
CA VAL A 643 37.19 -3.67 1.95
C VAL A 643 38.40 -4.59 2.11
N LYS A 644 38.27 -5.87 1.73
CA LYS A 644 39.38 -6.82 1.73
C LYS A 644 40.58 -6.35 0.90
N SER A 645 40.35 -5.45 -0.08
CA SER A 645 41.41 -4.91 -0.92
C SER A 645 42.46 -4.09 -0.13
N ILE A 646 42.14 -3.65 1.08
CA ILE A 646 43.07 -2.94 1.98
C ILE A 646 44.26 -3.84 2.36
N GLU A 647 44.02 -5.13 2.55
CA GLU A 647 44.99 -6.14 3.00
C GLU A 647 45.72 -6.84 1.83
N LEU A 648 45.49 -6.41 0.59
CA LEU A 648 46.06 -7.05 -0.62
C LEU A 648 47.58 -7.10 -0.65
N LYS A 649 48.26 -6.19 0.07
CA LYS A 649 49.72 -6.18 0.16
C LYS A 649 50.26 -7.42 0.87
N ASP A 650 49.46 -8.03 1.74
CA ASP A 650 49.81 -9.16 2.60
C ASP A 650 49.29 -10.50 2.05
N ALA A 651 48.80 -10.53 0.80
CA ALA A 651 48.31 -11.75 0.17
C ALA A 651 49.39 -12.85 0.14
N GLU A 652 49.04 -14.09 0.48
CA GLU A 652 50.02 -15.18 0.59
C GLU A 652 50.58 -15.61 -0.78
N ASN A 653 49.80 -15.42 -1.84
CA ASN A 653 50.18 -15.77 -3.21
C ASN A 653 49.41 -14.96 -4.26
N LEU A 654 49.92 -14.97 -5.50
CA LEU A 654 49.35 -14.23 -6.64
C LEU A 654 47.86 -14.53 -6.86
N PHE A 655 47.41 -15.74 -6.56
CA PHE A 655 46.04 -16.14 -6.84
C PHE A 655 45.05 -15.67 -5.78
N GLU A 656 45.49 -15.53 -4.52
CA GLU A 656 44.71 -14.85 -3.50
C GLU A 656 44.60 -13.35 -3.82
N PHE A 657 45.69 -12.74 -4.27
CA PHE A 657 45.70 -11.37 -4.77
C PHE A 657 44.66 -11.20 -5.88
N LEU A 658 44.70 -12.07 -6.90
CA LEU A 658 43.76 -12.03 -8.01
C LEU A 658 42.31 -12.28 -7.60
N GLU A 659 42.01 -13.20 -6.67
CA GLU A 659 40.64 -13.48 -6.22
C GLU A 659 39.97 -12.26 -5.57
N THR A 660 40.75 -11.42 -4.89
CA THR A 660 40.26 -10.18 -4.26
C THR A 660 40.28 -9.01 -5.24
N TYR A 661 41.42 -8.77 -5.90
CA TYR A 661 41.65 -7.60 -6.74
C TYR A 661 40.81 -7.60 -8.03
N SER A 662 40.46 -8.78 -8.58
CA SER A 662 39.70 -8.86 -9.82
C SER A 662 38.24 -8.41 -9.68
N ARG A 663 37.69 -8.38 -8.47
CA ARG A 663 36.27 -8.12 -8.21
C ARG A 663 35.86 -6.69 -8.54
N ARG A 664 36.82 -5.76 -8.62
CA ARG A 664 36.62 -4.37 -9.06
C ARG A 664 36.05 -4.24 -10.48
N TRP A 665 36.16 -5.28 -11.32
CA TRP A 665 35.65 -5.26 -12.69
C TRP A 665 34.15 -5.55 -12.80
N GLN A 666 33.56 -6.16 -11.77
CA GLN A 666 32.11 -6.40 -11.66
C GLN A 666 31.49 -7.15 -12.85
N ILE A 667 32.26 -7.94 -13.61
CA ILE A 667 31.74 -8.66 -14.78
C ILE A 667 30.66 -9.64 -14.36
N THR A 668 30.84 -10.32 -13.22
CA THR A 668 29.82 -11.20 -12.65
C THR A 668 28.50 -10.46 -12.41
N MET A 669 28.55 -9.27 -11.80
CA MET A 669 27.36 -8.43 -11.58
C MET A 669 26.68 -8.05 -12.89
N PHE A 670 27.44 -7.63 -13.90
CA PHE A 670 26.88 -7.22 -15.19
C PHE A 670 26.21 -8.39 -15.91
N ILE A 671 26.80 -9.58 -15.84
CA ILE A 671 26.22 -10.83 -16.36
C ILE A 671 24.92 -11.18 -15.62
N LEU A 672 24.88 -11.05 -14.29
CA LEU A 672 23.67 -11.33 -13.51
C LEU A 672 22.53 -10.35 -13.82
N CYS A 673 22.83 -9.07 -14.04
CA CYS A 673 21.83 -8.10 -14.49
C CYS A 673 21.21 -8.48 -15.85
N GLU A 674 21.96 -9.11 -16.75
CA GLU A 674 21.45 -9.59 -18.05
C GLU A 674 20.41 -10.71 -17.92
N LEU A 675 20.40 -11.47 -16.82
CA LEU A 675 19.37 -12.47 -16.58
C LEU A 675 17.95 -11.88 -16.54
N LYS A 676 17.81 -10.58 -16.25
CA LYS A 676 16.51 -9.90 -16.32
C LYS A 676 15.99 -9.69 -17.76
N LEU A 677 16.81 -9.95 -18.77
CA LEU A 677 16.43 -9.96 -20.19
C LEU A 677 16.09 -11.37 -20.68
N VAL A 678 16.42 -12.41 -19.91
CA VAL A 678 16.20 -13.81 -20.26
C VAL A 678 14.87 -14.29 -19.67
N PRO A 679 14.02 -14.98 -20.44
CA PRO A 679 12.80 -15.61 -19.92
C PRO A 679 13.10 -16.58 -18.75
N LEU A 680 12.37 -16.46 -17.64
CA LEU A 680 12.61 -17.22 -16.40
C LEU A 680 12.55 -18.74 -16.57
N ASN A 681 11.71 -19.22 -17.49
CA ASN A 681 11.60 -20.64 -17.82
C ASN A 681 12.89 -21.23 -18.42
N LEU A 682 13.82 -20.37 -18.84
CA LEU A 682 15.13 -20.76 -19.32
C LEU A 682 16.20 -20.64 -18.21
N VAL A 683 15.92 -20.12 -17.02
CA VAL A 683 16.94 -19.88 -15.98
C VAL A 683 16.79 -20.87 -14.82
N ASN A 684 17.82 -21.67 -14.57
CA ASN A 684 17.87 -22.67 -13.50
C ASN A 684 19.15 -22.50 -12.64
N SER A 685 19.24 -23.25 -11.54
CA SER A 685 20.36 -23.17 -10.60
C SER A 685 21.73 -23.49 -11.22
N GLU A 686 21.78 -24.38 -12.21
CA GLU A 686 23.02 -24.74 -12.90
C GLU A 686 23.55 -23.59 -13.76
N ILE A 687 22.65 -22.90 -14.46
CA ILE A 687 22.97 -21.69 -15.24
C ILE A 687 23.47 -20.59 -14.33
N LEU A 688 22.77 -20.32 -13.22
CA LEU A 688 23.20 -19.31 -12.26
C LEU A 688 24.61 -19.61 -11.72
N HIS A 689 24.88 -20.86 -11.34
CA HIS A 689 26.21 -21.30 -10.88
C HIS A 689 27.28 -21.16 -11.96
N PHE A 690 26.94 -21.49 -13.21
CA PHE A 690 27.84 -21.30 -14.34
C PHE A 690 28.16 -19.84 -14.58
N LEU A 691 27.17 -18.94 -14.53
CA LEU A 691 27.38 -17.51 -14.71
C LEU A 691 28.30 -16.92 -13.63
N PHE A 692 28.19 -17.38 -12.37
CA PHE A 692 29.14 -17.01 -11.33
C PHE A 692 30.58 -17.48 -11.65
N LYS A 693 30.75 -18.71 -12.14
CA LYS A 693 32.08 -19.22 -12.55
C LYS A 693 32.64 -18.47 -13.76
N LEU A 694 31.78 -18.17 -14.73
CA LEU A 694 32.12 -17.45 -15.95
C LEU A 694 32.55 -16.03 -15.63
N GLY A 695 31.76 -15.31 -14.83
CA GLY A 695 32.08 -13.97 -14.36
C GLY A 695 33.44 -13.90 -13.66
N LYS A 696 33.70 -14.81 -12.71
CA LYS A 696 35.00 -14.90 -12.03
C LYS A 696 36.17 -15.18 -12.98
N TYR A 697 35.99 -16.07 -13.96
CA TYR A 697 37.01 -16.34 -14.97
C TYR A 697 37.32 -15.10 -15.80
N LEU A 698 36.28 -14.41 -16.26
CA LEU A 698 36.40 -13.20 -17.07
C LEU A 698 37.03 -12.04 -16.28
N GLU A 699 36.72 -11.90 -14.99
CA GLU A 699 37.33 -10.89 -14.10
C GLU A 699 38.85 -11.07 -13.98
N TRP A 700 39.33 -12.32 -13.96
CA TRP A 700 40.76 -12.62 -13.93
C TRP A 700 41.44 -12.29 -15.27
N GLU A 701 40.84 -12.71 -16.39
CA GLU A 701 41.34 -12.38 -17.72
C GLU A 701 41.41 -10.85 -17.93
N ALA A 702 40.38 -10.13 -17.50
CA ALA A 702 40.32 -8.67 -17.54
C ALA A 702 41.43 -8.01 -16.71
N THR A 703 41.61 -8.48 -15.47
CA THR A 703 42.67 -7.99 -14.57
C THR A 703 44.05 -8.14 -15.16
N VAL A 704 44.35 -9.33 -15.66
CA VAL A 704 45.68 -9.67 -16.17
C VAL A 704 45.99 -8.90 -17.44
N ALA A 705 45.04 -8.84 -18.38
CA ALA A 705 45.20 -8.06 -19.61
C ALA A 705 45.43 -6.57 -19.31
N HIS A 706 44.63 -5.99 -18.40
CA HIS A 706 44.76 -4.59 -18.00
C HIS A 706 46.09 -4.31 -17.29
N ASP A 707 46.45 -5.10 -16.27
CA ASP A 707 47.60 -4.83 -15.42
C ASP A 707 48.93 -5.03 -16.14
N VAL A 708 49.00 -5.98 -17.09
CA VAL A 708 50.14 -6.13 -17.99
C VAL A 708 50.20 -4.99 -19.00
N ALA A 709 49.06 -4.47 -19.50
CA ALA A 709 49.07 -3.33 -20.40
C ALA A 709 49.48 -2.02 -19.70
N LYS A 710 49.11 -1.86 -18.42
CA LYS A 710 49.30 -0.61 -17.67
C LYS A 710 50.45 -0.63 -16.65
N TRP A 711 51.28 -1.68 -16.67
CA TRP A 711 52.36 -1.88 -15.70
C TRP A 711 53.30 -0.67 -15.55
N LYS A 712 53.64 0.00 -16.66
CA LYS A 712 54.59 1.13 -16.67
C LYS A 712 53.98 2.34 -15.94
N ARG A 713 52.77 2.71 -16.35
CA ARG A 713 51.98 3.79 -15.73
C ARG A 713 51.73 3.53 -14.24
N ASP A 714 51.33 2.31 -13.90
CA ASP A 714 51.00 1.96 -12.52
C ASP A 714 52.27 1.97 -11.64
N LYS A 715 53.42 1.53 -12.19
CA LYS A 715 54.73 1.61 -11.52
C LYS A 715 55.15 3.07 -11.28
N GLU A 716 54.99 3.94 -12.27
CA GLU A 716 55.30 5.38 -12.17
C GLU A 716 54.40 6.09 -11.14
N ASN A 717 53.13 5.69 -11.05
CA ASN A 717 52.16 6.23 -10.09
C ASN A 717 52.24 5.58 -8.70
N GLY A 718 53.16 4.63 -8.47
CA GLY A 718 53.27 3.89 -7.22
C GLY A 718 52.09 2.97 -6.91
N GLU A 719 51.27 2.64 -7.91
CA GLU A 719 50.13 1.74 -7.77
C GLU A 719 50.58 0.28 -7.89
N THR A 720 50.20 -0.55 -6.92
CA THR A 720 50.52 -1.99 -6.97
C THR A 720 49.38 -2.73 -7.67
N ASN A 721 49.66 -3.23 -8.87
CA ASN A 721 48.77 -4.09 -9.64
C ASN A 721 49.23 -5.56 -9.59
N SER A 722 48.46 -6.50 -10.16
CA SER A 722 48.78 -7.93 -10.03
C SER A 722 50.16 -8.32 -10.60
N TYR A 723 50.58 -7.71 -11.72
CA TYR A 723 51.87 -7.98 -12.34
C TYR A 723 53.02 -7.36 -11.54
N LEU A 724 52.88 -6.12 -11.08
CA LEU A 724 53.88 -5.45 -10.23
C LEU A 724 54.02 -6.12 -8.87
N TRP A 725 52.90 -6.60 -8.29
CA TRP A 725 52.90 -7.40 -7.07
C TRP A 725 53.68 -8.70 -7.28
N TRP A 726 53.45 -9.40 -8.40
CA TRP A 726 54.15 -10.63 -8.74
C TRP A 726 55.66 -10.43 -8.95
N LEU A 727 56.06 -9.39 -9.69
CA LEU A 727 57.47 -9.04 -9.88
C LEU A 727 58.18 -8.80 -8.54
N LYS A 728 57.51 -8.06 -7.64
CA LYS A 728 58.04 -7.73 -6.31
C LYS A 728 58.22 -8.98 -5.44
N HIS A 729 57.20 -9.85 -5.37
CA HIS A 729 57.23 -11.06 -4.51
C HIS A 729 58.11 -12.17 -5.08
N SER A 730 58.24 -12.23 -6.41
CA SER A 730 59.12 -13.17 -7.09
C SER A 730 60.56 -12.66 -7.21
N GLN A 731 60.86 -11.46 -6.70
CA GLN A 731 62.18 -10.82 -6.74
C GLN A 731 62.81 -10.72 -8.15
N ILE A 732 61.98 -10.43 -9.16
CA ILE A 732 62.39 -10.35 -10.57
C ILE A 732 62.03 -9.00 -11.18
N SER A 733 62.83 -8.57 -12.15
CA SER A 733 62.61 -7.31 -12.89
C SER A 733 61.71 -7.51 -14.10
N HIS A 734 61.10 -6.43 -14.58
CA HIS A 734 60.34 -6.45 -15.82
C HIS A 734 61.23 -6.87 -17.01
N SER A 735 60.81 -7.89 -17.77
CA SER A 735 61.35 -8.23 -19.08
C SER A 735 60.26 -8.87 -19.96
N PRO A 736 60.39 -8.87 -21.29
CA PRO A 736 59.47 -9.59 -22.18
C PRO A 736 59.32 -11.08 -21.82
N GLU A 737 60.41 -11.72 -21.39
CA GLU A 737 60.42 -13.10 -20.93
C GLU A 737 59.61 -13.26 -19.63
N ASN A 738 59.75 -12.35 -18.67
CA ASN A 738 59.02 -12.39 -17.42
C ASN A 738 57.52 -12.08 -17.58
N ILE A 739 57.13 -11.28 -18.57
CA ILE A 739 55.71 -11.15 -18.98
C ILE A 739 55.19 -12.52 -19.43
N LYS A 740 55.95 -13.23 -20.27
CA LYS A 740 55.57 -14.57 -20.74
C LYS A 740 55.44 -15.57 -19.58
N VAL A 741 56.40 -15.57 -18.64
CA VAL A 741 56.34 -16.42 -17.43
C VAL A 741 55.10 -16.11 -16.58
N PHE A 742 54.80 -14.83 -16.35
CA PHE A 742 53.60 -14.41 -15.61
C PHE A 742 52.31 -14.89 -16.29
N LEU A 743 52.21 -14.68 -17.60
CA LEU A 743 51.06 -15.11 -18.40
C LEU A 743 50.93 -16.63 -18.41
N ASP A 744 52.03 -17.39 -18.50
CA ASP A 744 52.02 -18.86 -18.47
C ASP A 744 51.60 -19.41 -17.09
N GLN A 745 52.05 -18.78 -15.99
CA GLN A 745 51.63 -19.12 -14.63
C GLN A 745 50.13 -18.93 -14.42
N ILE A 746 49.58 -17.80 -14.91
CA ILE A 746 48.15 -17.51 -14.88
C ILE A 746 47.39 -18.48 -15.78
N ALA A 747 47.85 -18.67 -17.02
CA ALA A 747 47.23 -19.56 -17.99
C ALA A 747 47.12 -20.99 -17.46
N THR A 748 48.12 -21.48 -16.72
CA THR A 748 48.08 -22.82 -16.11
C THR A 748 46.94 -22.98 -15.11
N LYS A 749 46.68 -21.97 -14.26
CA LYS A 749 45.56 -22.02 -13.29
C LYS A 749 44.21 -21.70 -13.94
N ASN A 750 44.19 -20.79 -14.92
CA ASN A 750 43.01 -20.46 -15.71
C ASN A 750 42.56 -21.60 -16.62
N LYS A 751 43.49 -22.42 -17.13
CA LYS A 751 43.16 -23.63 -17.92
C LYS A 751 42.32 -24.63 -17.13
N ARG A 752 42.58 -24.78 -15.82
CA ARG A 752 41.74 -25.62 -14.94
C ARG A 752 40.34 -25.01 -14.72
N ARG A 753 40.23 -23.68 -14.59
CA ARG A 753 38.94 -22.98 -14.46
C ARG A 753 38.13 -23.08 -15.77
N LEU A 754 38.79 -22.87 -16.90
CA LEU A 754 38.21 -23.00 -18.23
C LEU A 754 37.77 -24.44 -18.50
N ALA A 755 38.59 -25.45 -18.18
CA ALA A 755 38.18 -26.85 -18.32
C ALA A 755 36.94 -27.19 -17.49
N LYS A 756 36.84 -26.70 -16.25
CA LYS A 756 35.65 -26.85 -15.41
C LYS A 756 34.42 -26.12 -15.97
N LEU A 757 34.62 -24.98 -16.64
CA LEU A 757 33.56 -24.26 -17.35
C LEU A 757 33.07 -25.06 -18.57
N MET A 758 34.00 -25.57 -19.40
CA MET A 758 33.71 -26.36 -20.61
C MET A 758 33.02 -27.71 -20.32
N GLN A 759 33.15 -28.22 -19.09
CA GLN A 759 32.48 -29.45 -18.64
C GLN A 759 31.05 -29.23 -18.12
N THR A 760 30.56 -27.98 -18.08
CA THR A 760 29.20 -27.67 -17.60
C THR A 760 28.22 -27.73 -18.77
N PRO A 761 27.27 -28.68 -18.83
CA PRO A 761 26.36 -28.83 -19.97
C PRO A 761 25.25 -27.77 -19.90
N ILE A 762 25.28 -26.74 -20.75
CA ILE A 762 24.27 -25.67 -20.76
C ILE A 762 23.91 -25.29 -22.21
N ASP A 763 22.63 -25.37 -22.54
CA ASP A 763 22.10 -25.16 -23.90
C ASP A 763 21.87 -23.68 -24.27
N ILE A 764 21.94 -22.76 -23.31
CA ILE A 764 21.53 -21.35 -23.48
C ILE A 764 22.66 -20.44 -23.95
N ILE A 765 23.91 -20.82 -23.68
CA ILE A 765 25.07 -19.99 -23.99
C ILE A 765 25.97 -20.77 -24.93
N ASP A 766 26.02 -20.34 -26.19
CA ASP A 766 26.96 -20.88 -27.17
C ASP A 766 28.40 -20.61 -26.73
N MET A 767 29.12 -21.67 -26.36
CA MET A 767 30.50 -21.59 -25.91
C MET A 767 31.45 -21.06 -27.00
N ASN A 768 31.10 -21.22 -28.28
CA ASN A 768 31.85 -20.60 -29.38
C ASN A 768 31.69 -19.07 -29.37
N THR A 769 30.52 -18.55 -29.01
CA THR A 769 30.29 -17.11 -28.84
C THR A 769 31.11 -16.53 -27.69
N ILE A 770 31.29 -17.26 -26.58
CA ILE A 770 32.18 -16.82 -25.49
C ILE A 770 33.63 -16.67 -25.98
N GLN A 771 34.15 -17.67 -26.70
CA GLN A 771 35.55 -17.67 -27.15
C GLN A 771 35.83 -16.70 -28.31
N SER A 772 34.90 -16.59 -29.28
CA SER A 772 35.09 -15.80 -30.50
C SER A 772 34.65 -14.35 -30.39
N ARG A 773 33.73 -14.01 -29.47
CA ARG A 773 33.15 -12.65 -29.35
C ARG A 773 33.40 -12.00 -27.98
N ILE A 774 33.04 -12.68 -26.90
CA ILE A 774 33.07 -12.09 -25.54
C ILE A 774 34.50 -11.92 -25.04
N LEU A 775 35.34 -12.96 -25.15
CA LEU A 775 36.72 -12.91 -24.67
C LEU A 775 37.59 -11.87 -25.42
N PRO A 776 37.54 -11.77 -26.77
CA PRO A 776 38.21 -10.69 -27.49
C PRO A 776 37.69 -9.30 -27.13
N SER A 777 36.38 -9.15 -26.90
CA SER A 777 35.78 -7.86 -26.54
C SER A 777 36.15 -7.42 -25.12
N ILE A 778 36.22 -8.33 -24.15
CA ILE A 778 36.76 -8.06 -22.80
C ILE A 778 38.21 -7.64 -22.89
N ARG A 779 39.02 -8.39 -23.65
CA ARG A 779 40.42 -8.05 -23.88
C ARG A 779 40.52 -6.69 -24.56
N LYS A 780 39.69 -6.35 -25.54
CA LYS A 780 39.68 -5.06 -26.21
C LYS A 780 39.21 -3.92 -25.29
N PHE A 781 38.15 -4.12 -24.52
CA PHE A 781 37.62 -3.16 -23.57
C PHE A 781 38.63 -2.79 -22.49
N TYR A 782 39.36 -3.79 -21.99
CA TYR A 782 40.35 -3.58 -20.92
C TYR A 782 41.77 -3.34 -21.44
N ALA A 783 42.08 -3.66 -22.71
CA ALA A 783 43.37 -3.37 -23.35
C ALA A 783 43.40 -2.06 -24.16
N VAL A 784 42.30 -1.33 -24.31
CA VAL A 784 42.29 -0.11 -25.14
C VAL A 784 41.80 1.12 -24.39
N LEU A 785 42.79 1.85 -23.88
CA LEU A 785 42.86 3.30 -24.12
C LEU A 785 44.29 3.80 -24.45
N GLU A 786 45.35 2.96 -24.39
CA GLU A 786 46.72 3.41 -24.74
C GLU A 786 47.52 2.52 -25.70
N LEU A 787 47.20 1.22 -25.87
CA LEU A 787 47.89 0.39 -26.88
C LEU A 787 47.55 0.76 -28.34
N MET A 788 46.60 1.68 -28.56
CA MET A 788 46.32 2.29 -29.86
C MET A 788 46.78 3.76 -29.97
N GLN A 789 47.50 4.29 -28.96
CA GLN A 789 48.19 5.58 -29.06
C GLN A 789 49.73 5.46 -29.07
N SER A 790 50.30 4.30 -28.78
CA SER A 790 51.76 4.08 -28.89
C SER A 790 52.14 2.94 -29.84
N LYS A 791 51.81 3.12 -31.12
CA LYS A 791 52.64 2.68 -32.24
C LYS A 791 52.72 3.88 -33.21
N LEU A 792 53.73 4.75 -33.27
CA LEU A 792 55.06 4.89 -32.65
C LEU A 792 55.76 3.62 -32.19
#